data_AF-A0A652YP52-F1
#
_entry.id   AF-A0A652YP52-F1
#
_cell.length_a   1.000
_cell.length_b   1.000
_cell.length_c   1.000
_cell.angle_alpha   90.00
_cell.angle_beta   90.00
_cell.angle_gamma   90.00
#
_symmetry.space_group_name_H-M   'P 1'
#
loop_
_entity.id
_entity.type
_entity.pdbx_description
1 polymer ?
#
loop_
_entity_poly.entity_id
_entity_poly.type
_entity_poly.pdbx_seq_one_letter_code
_entity_poly.pdbx_strand_id
1 'polypeptide(L)'
;MKAWFEHTVVDTGRLPLFFLLVAFLLTFLFIRFSVRMIRAEVSWWPGNVTPGGMHIHHMVFGLMMMLVSGFAFIALADFHTPVANCVLASVFGIGSALVLDEYALVLHLRDVYWAEEGRSSIDAVFVAIAISFLFLFGVHPIGFAGEFDPYEEDRSIATLIAIVVALILQLALAMITLLKGKLWTGLIGLFFPPLLIVGAIRLSRPGAPWARSRYRDKPAKMSRAVAREQRVREPLIKAKIRFQESVSGSFGVPEAIPSAAAEPTTVSTPEPPATTPKWRLSDALRWRRTRRRLRTVPVWRLPVLLVVAAFFLADTLIDLDSSVFDGFGSDSLEYAVDPGATATLLSVIAGGMITLTGLVFTAITLAMQFGASQISVRVVPMLAQQRVMRWSIGMFLATFVYSIIVALDLALNTQHSAPQISTYTALFLAIISAILFIALVSRVGSILNSSRLLRWIAAEGRSAIIRSYPHYDESTSDATAAPVVANPAPADDESADLLIVRLRHLSPNGRILLAINLPRLERLASKWGVSIAVVPGIGEFVAQNAPLFEVRGTSMAIRPDSLMSCLVFGDTHGPVVGPAAAIQSIVDIALKALSPAINDPGRAVQALDHIEDLLVLLAPRVHADSATSTLTRIRGQQRTWTDYVSIATDEIRHFSTNSAQVQRRLRAVFTTLLAACPVDQHAPLLKRLDAMDAELTREWTGELDIRLAGVADPQGLGSEAGASGRVHPLIVGRPGAK
;
A
#
# COMPACT_ATOMS: atom_id res chain seq x y z
N MET A 1 14.47 43.51 -32.34
CA MET A 1 14.52 42.90 -30.98
C MET A 1 13.96 43.86 -29.93
N LYS A 2 14.44 45.12 -29.85
CA LYS A 2 13.91 46.15 -28.93
C LYS A 2 12.40 46.42 -29.08
N ALA A 3 11.93 46.73 -30.30
CA ALA A 3 10.51 46.97 -30.57
C ALA A 3 9.60 45.76 -30.30
N TRP A 4 10.10 44.54 -30.49
CA TRP A 4 9.36 43.31 -30.16
C TRP A 4 9.24 43.11 -28.65
N PHE A 5 10.31 43.37 -27.90
CA PHE A 5 10.32 43.27 -26.45
C PHE A 5 9.41 44.32 -25.80
N GLU A 6 9.48 45.56 -26.27
CA GLU A 6 8.59 46.64 -25.83
C GLU A 6 7.12 46.26 -26.09
N HIS A 7 6.75 45.91 -27.32
CA HIS A 7 5.35 45.60 -27.66
C HIS A 7 4.81 44.28 -27.11
N THR A 8 5.63 43.25 -26.96
CA THR A 8 5.15 41.90 -26.61
C THR A 8 5.25 41.60 -25.12
N VAL A 9 6.21 42.21 -24.42
CA VAL A 9 6.54 41.88 -23.02
C VAL A 9 6.26 43.05 -22.08
N VAL A 10 6.68 44.27 -22.45
CA VAL A 10 6.50 45.45 -21.60
C VAL A 10 5.05 45.96 -21.68
N ASP A 11 4.55 46.21 -22.89
CA ASP A 11 3.22 46.80 -23.12
C ASP A 11 2.07 45.86 -22.70
N THR A 12 2.31 44.55 -22.67
CA THR A 12 1.32 43.52 -22.29
C THR A 12 1.35 43.17 -20.79
N GLY A 13 2.16 43.86 -19.98
CA GLY A 13 2.28 43.62 -18.54
C GLY A 13 2.99 42.31 -18.16
N ARG A 14 3.66 41.63 -19.11
CA ARG A 14 4.32 40.33 -18.90
C ARG A 14 5.77 40.44 -18.44
N LEU A 15 6.23 41.64 -18.11
CA LEU A 15 7.58 41.91 -17.64
C LEU A 15 7.98 41.05 -16.40
N PRO A 16 7.14 40.87 -15.37
CA PRO A 16 7.48 39.97 -14.25
C PRO A 16 7.69 38.51 -14.69
N LEU A 17 6.85 37.99 -15.60
CA LEU A 17 6.99 36.63 -16.13
C LEU A 17 8.30 36.43 -16.91
N PHE A 18 8.74 37.46 -17.63
CA PHE A 18 10.05 37.44 -18.29
C PHE A 18 11.20 37.34 -17.28
N PHE A 19 11.18 38.16 -16.23
CA PHE A 19 12.18 38.12 -15.16
C PHE A 19 12.20 36.77 -14.42
N LEU A 20 11.03 36.18 -14.17
CA LEU A 20 10.91 34.83 -13.62
C LEU A 20 11.61 33.80 -14.50
N LEU A 21 11.33 33.81 -15.81
CA LEU A 21 11.91 32.85 -16.76
C LEU A 21 13.44 33.00 -16.85
N VAL A 22 13.94 34.23 -16.93
CA VAL A 22 15.38 34.50 -17.00
C VAL A 22 16.08 34.05 -15.72
N ALA A 23 15.55 34.44 -14.56
CA ALA A 23 16.12 34.07 -13.27
C ALA A 23 16.12 32.54 -13.07
N PHE A 24 15.01 31.88 -13.43
CA PHE A 24 14.88 30.43 -13.41
C PHE A 24 15.95 29.73 -14.28
N LEU A 25 16.11 30.16 -15.54
CA LEU A 25 17.08 29.57 -16.46
C LEU A 25 18.53 29.75 -15.98
N LEU A 26 18.89 30.95 -15.54
CA LEU A 26 20.23 31.25 -15.05
C LEU A 26 20.56 30.44 -13.80
N THR A 27 19.65 30.36 -12.83
CA THR A 27 19.84 29.58 -11.60
C THR A 27 19.94 28.09 -11.90
N PHE A 28 19.08 27.55 -12.78
CA PHE A 28 19.14 26.13 -13.14
C PHE A 28 20.47 25.76 -13.79
N LEU A 29 20.94 26.57 -14.75
CA LEU A 29 22.24 26.38 -15.40
C LEU A 29 23.39 26.51 -14.40
N PHE A 30 23.32 27.47 -13.48
CA PHE A 30 24.32 27.69 -12.44
C PHE A 30 24.44 26.49 -11.50
N ILE A 31 23.33 25.94 -11.00
CA ILE A 31 23.37 24.78 -10.11
C ILE A 31 23.84 23.53 -10.85
N ARG A 32 23.43 23.32 -12.10
CA ARG A 32 23.94 22.20 -12.92
C ARG A 32 25.43 22.31 -13.18
N PHE A 33 25.92 23.51 -13.44
CA PHE A 33 27.34 23.79 -13.53
C PHE A 33 28.04 23.49 -12.20
N SER A 34 27.51 23.98 -11.08
CA SER A 34 28.03 23.70 -9.73
C SER A 34 28.17 22.20 -9.45
N VAL A 35 27.10 21.42 -9.67
CA VAL A 35 27.10 19.96 -9.48
C VAL A 35 28.13 19.27 -10.39
N ARG A 36 28.28 19.74 -11.63
CA ARG A 36 29.29 19.21 -12.55
C ARG A 36 30.71 19.49 -12.06
N MET A 37 30.97 20.69 -11.53
CA MET A 37 32.28 21.07 -11.00
C MET A 37 32.62 20.30 -9.72
N ILE A 38 31.63 20.05 -8.87
CA ILE A 38 31.78 19.20 -7.67
C ILE A 38 32.11 17.75 -8.07
N ARG A 39 31.39 17.17 -9.03
CA ARG A 39 31.67 15.81 -9.53
C ARG A 39 33.00 15.67 -10.26
N ALA A 40 33.48 16.75 -10.87
CA ALA A 40 34.77 16.80 -11.54
C ALA A 40 35.93 17.13 -10.58
N GLU A 41 35.67 17.20 -9.26
CA GLU A 41 36.65 17.43 -8.18
C GLU A 41 37.57 18.64 -8.43
N VAL A 42 36.99 19.72 -8.96
CA VAL A 42 37.77 20.89 -9.36
C VAL A 42 38.13 21.76 -8.15
N SER A 43 39.42 22.00 -7.95
CA SER A 43 40.00 22.62 -6.75
C SER A 43 39.59 24.08 -6.46
N TRP A 44 39.09 24.82 -7.45
CA TRP A 44 38.68 26.23 -7.27
C TRP A 44 37.21 26.40 -6.90
N TRP A 45 36.40 25.33 -6.88
CA TRP A 45 34.97 25.41 -6.57
C TRP A 45 34.70 25.09 -5.08
N PRO A 46 33.86 25.86 -4.36
CA PRO A 46 33.72 25.80 -2.89
C PRO A 46 33.11 24.51 -2.29
N GLY A 47 32.94 23.45 -3.08
CA GLY A 47 32.46 22.15 -2.60
C GLY A 47 31.04 22.18 -2.02
N ASN A 48 30.69 21.17 -1.21
CA ASN A 48 29.38 21.06 -0.56
C ASN A 48 29.31 21.91 0.72
N VAL A 49 28.13 22.50 0.98
CA VAL A 49 27.87 23.30 2.19
C VAL A 49 27.33 22.38 3.29
N THR A 50 28.12 22.13 4.34
CA THR A 50 27.71 21.31 5.51
C THR A 50 27.95 22.05 6.83
N PRO A 51 26.98 22.84 7.32
CA PRO A 51 27.03 23.40 8.67
C PRO A 51 26.74 22.30 9.70
N GLY A 52 27.68 21.99 10.60
CA GLY A 52 27.44 21.09 11.74
C GLY A 52 27.14 19.62 11.39
N GLY A 53 27.58 19.13 10.23
CA GLY A 53 27.39 17.74 9.80
C GLY A 53 26.01 17.42 9.18
N MET A 54 25.11 18.40 9.07
CA MET A 54 23.82 18.26 8.40
C MET A 54 23.92 18.75 6.95
N HIS A 55 23.65 17.87 5.98
CA HIS A 55 23.62 18.24 4.56
C HIS A 55 22.25 18.84 4.19
N ILE A 56 22.19 20.16 4.05
CA ILE A 56 20.96 20.86 3.65
C ILE A 56 20.88 20.84 2.12
N HIS A 57 19.86 20.18 1.57
CA HIS A 57 19.60 20.19 0.14
C HIS A 57 19.23 21.60 -0.32
N HIS A 58 19.78 22.05 -1.46
CA HIS A 58 19.53 23.40 -1.97
C HIS A 58 18.05 23.67 -2.29
N MET A 59 17.24 22.61 -2.44
CA MET A 59 15.77 22.70 -2.52
C MET A 59 15.13 23.41 -1.32
N VAL A 60 15.72 23.33 -0.12
CA VAL A 60 15.19 23.96 1.10
C VAL A 60 15.23 25.49 0.98
N PHE A 61 16.34 26.03 0.46
CA PHE A 61 16.43 27.45 0.15
C PHE A 61 15.44 27.84 -0.95
N GLY A 62 15.27 26.98 -1.95
CA GLY A 62 14.29 27.19 -3.01
C GLY A 62 12.85 27.30 -2.50
N LEU A 63 12.45 26.40 -1.59
CA LEU A 63 11.13 26.43 -0.94
C LEU A 63 10.92 27.73 -0.16
N MET A 64 11.93 28.18 0.61
CA MET A 64 11.84 29.44 1.36
C MET A 64 11.69 30.65 0.42
N MET A 65 12.48 30.70 -0.66
CA MET A 65 12.37 31.78 -1.65
C MET A 65 10.99 31.81 -2.33
N MET A 66 10.44 30.64 -2.71
CA MET A 66 9.09 30.55 -3.30
C MET A 66 7.99 30.98 -2.31
N LEU A 67 8.08 30.58 -1.04
CA LEU A 67 7.10 30.95 -0.02
C LEU A 67 7.11 32.44 0.27
N VAL A 68 8.30 33.03 0.48
CA VAL A 68 8.45 34.46 0.77
C VAL A 68 7.99 35.30 -0.42
N SER A 69 8.42 34.96 -1.64
CA SER A 69 8.02 35.70 -2.84
C SER A 69 6.54 35.52 -3.18
N GLY A 70 5.99 34.31 -3.04
CA GLY A 70 4.57 34.03 -3.27
C GLY A 70 3.67 34.75 -2.26
N PHE A 71 4.04 34.74 -0.97
CA PHE A 71 3.32 35.51 0.06
C PHE A 71 3.39 37.02 -0.22
N ALA A 72 4.57 37.54 -0.58
CA ALA A 72 4.74 38.95 -0.91
C ALA A 72 3.95 39.37 -2.15
N PHE A 73 3.81 38.49 -3.16
CA PHE A 73 2.94 38.74 -4.30
C PHE A 73 1.47 38.92 -3.91
N ILE A 74 0.98 38.12 -2.95
CA ILE A 74 -0.40 38.25 -2.44
C ILE A 74 -0.54 39.51 -1.60
N ALA A 75 0.41 39.77 -0.70
CA ALA A 75 0.39 40.93 0.19
C ALA A 75 0.49 42.27 -0.56
N LEU A 76 1.14 42.27 -1.72
CA LEU A 76 1.32 43.46 -2.56
C LEU A 76 0.39 43.50 -3.79
N ALA A 77 -0.56 42.57 -3.90
CA ALA A 77 -1.41 42.42 -5.09
C ALA A 77 -2.20 43.69 -5.45
N ASP A 78 -2.67 44.42 -4.44
CA ASP A 78 -3.47 45.64 -4.61
C ASP A 78 -2.60 46.90 -4.86
N PHE A 79 -1.27 46.80 -4.74
CA PHE A 79 -0.36 47.94 -4.93
C PHE A 79 0.27 47.90 -6.32
N HIS A 80 0.14 49.00 -7.08
CA HIS A 80 0.81 49.17 -8.38
C HIS A 80 2.33 49.34 -8.23
N THR A 81 3.05 48.22 -8.05
CA THR A 81 4.49 48.18 -7.80
C THR A 81 5.25 47.37 -8.87
N PRO A 82 5.44 47.90 -10.08
CA PRO A 82 5.98 47.14 -11.22
C PRO A 82 7.41 46.61 -10.98
N VAL A 83 8.24 47.38 -10.27
CA VAL A 83 9.61 46.95 -9.92
C VAL A 83 9.59 45.83 -8.89
N ALA A 84 8.77 45.95 -7.84
CA ALA A 84 8.64 44.93 -6.81
C ALA A 84 8.15 43.62 -7.43
N ASN A 85 7.17 43.67 -8.34
CA ASN A 85 6.69 42.49 -9.05
C ASN A 85 7.79 41.79 -9.85
N CYS A 86 8.69 42.53 -10.51
CA CYS A 86 9.82 41.93 -11.24
C CYS A 86 10.85 41.29 -10.29
N VAL A 87 11.13 41.92 -9.15
CA VAL A 87 12.05 41.38 -8.13
C VAL A 87 11.46 40.12 -7.51
N LEU A 88 10.20 40.14 -7.09
CA LEU A 88 9.50 38.99 -6.52
C LEU A 88 9.41 37.85 -7.53
N ALA A 89 9.13 38.15 -8.80
CA ALA A 89 9.11 37.16 -9.88
C ALA A 89 10.47 36.50 -10.08
N SER A 90 11.55 37.28 -9.99
CA SER A 90 12.93 36.79 -10.07
C SER A 90 13.24 35.86 -8.89
N VAL A 91 12.93 36.26 -7.65
CA VAL A 91 13.13 35.44 -6.45
C VAL A 91 12.32 34.13 -6.53
N PHE A 92 11.08 34.21 -7.01
CA PHE A 92 10.24 33.04 -7.23
C PHE A 92 10.83 32.11 -8.31
N GLY A 93 11.38 32.67 -9.40
CA GLY A 93 12.06 31.94 -10.46
C GLY A 93 13.33 31.23 -9.97
N ILE A 94 14.17 31.90 -9.18
CA ILE A 94 15.34 31.30 -8.53
C ILE A 94 14.90 30.14 -7.64
N GLY A 95 13.91 30.38 -6.76
CA GLY A 95 13.42 29.35 -5.85
C GLY A 95 12.85 28.12 -6.58
N SER A 96 12.07 28.37 -7.63
CA SER A 96 11.50 27.32 -8.46
C SER A 96 12.58 26.48 -9.18
N ALA A 97 13.66 27.11 -9.64
CA ALA A 97 14.77 26.40 -10.27
C ALA A 97 15.50 25.47 -9.30
N LEU A 98 15.75 25.93 -8.07
CA LEU A 98 16.38 25.13 -7.01
C LEU A 98 15.52 23.92 -6.61
N VAL A 99 14.19 24.10 -6.54
CA VAL A 99 13.27 23.00 -6.20
C VAL A 99 13.14 22.00 -7.35
N LEU A 100 13.04 22.47 -8.59
CA LEU A 100 12.91 21.59 -9.76
C LEU A 100 14.20 20.86 -10.12
N ASP A 101 15.37 21.36 -9.73
CA ASP A 101 16.62 20.62 -9.89
C ASP A 101 16.61 19.29 -9.11
N GLU A 102 15.95 19.28 -7.94
CA GLU A 102 15.74 18.13 -7.06
C GLU A 102 14.36 17.45 -7.27
N TYR A 103 13.73 17.65 -8.42
CA TYR A 103 12.39 17.11 -8.71
C TYR A 103 12.28 15.59 -8.48
N ALA A 104 13.34 14.84 -8.72
CA ALA A 104 13.37 13.40 -8.47
C ALA A 104 13.15 13.08 -6.98
N LEU A 105 13.80 13.82 -6.09
CA LEU A 105 13.72 13.66 -4.64
C LEU A 105 12.34 14.07 -4.09
N VAL A 106 11.72 15.09 -4.70
CA VAL A 106 10.34 15.52 -4.40
C VAL A 106 9.32 14.43 -4.75
N LEU A 107 9.49 13.74 -5.89
CA LEU A 107 8.53 12.75 -6.38
C LEU A 107 8.78 11.33 -5.82
N HIS A 108 10.05 10.98 -5.61
CA HIS A 108 10.49 9.67 -5.13
C HIS A 108 11.17 9.84 -3.78
N LEU A 109 10.35 9.89 -2.72
CA LEU A 109 10.75 10.01 -1.31
C LEU A 109 11.41 8.72 -0.76
N ARG A 110 12.43 8.20 -1.44
CA ARG A 110 13.25 7.07 -0.96
C ARG A 110 14.72 7.42 -1.11
N ASP A 111 15.43 7.49 0.02
CA ASP A 111 16.89 7.56 0.10
C ASP A 111 17.53 6.34 -0.56
N VAL A 112 17.84 6.40 -1.85
CA VAL A 112 19.06 5.77 -2.38
C VAL A 112 19.44 6.44 -3.71
N TYR A 113 20.60 7.11 -3.73
CA TYR A 113 21.25 7.60 -4.95
C TYR A 113 21.47 6.46 -5.95
N TRP A 114 20.60 6.33 -6.96
CA TRP A 114 20.90 5.53 -8.15
C TRP A 114 20.81 6.38 -9.41
N ALA A 115 21.76 6.11 -10.32
CA ALA A 115 22.19 6.93 -11.45
C ALA A 115 21.14 7.25 -12.55
N GLU A 116 19.86 6.94 -12.36
CA GLU A 116 18.82 7.18 -13.37
C GLU A 116 18.03 8.49 -13.16
N GLU A 117 18.10 9.09 -11.97
CA GLU A 117 17.21 10.19 -11.52
C GLU A 117 17.63 11.61 -11.95
N GLY A 118 18.86 11.79 -12.44
CA GLY A 118 19.30 13.08 -13.01
C GLY A 118 18.55 13.49 -14.29
N ARG A 119 17.88 12.54 -14.95
CA ARG A 119 17.11 12.76 -16.21
C ARG A 119 15.70 13.31 -15.96
N SER A 120 15.07 12.94 -14.84
CA SER A 120 13.69 13.38 -14.54
C SER A 120 13.61 14.85 -14.15
N SER A 121 14.62 15.41 -13.48
CA SER A 121 14.68 16.83 -13.17
C SER A 121 14.85 17.69 -14.42
N ILE A 122 15.64 17.24 -15.40
CA ILE A 122 15.78 17.91 -16.70
C ILE A 122 14.44 17.93 -17.46
N ASP A 123 13.69 16.83 -17.43
CA ASP A 123 12.36 16.77 -18.04
C ASP A 123 11.37 17.75 -17.40
N ALA A 124 11.36 17.84 -16.06
CA ALA A 124 10.51 18.78 -15.33
C ALA A 124 10.84 20.24 -15.64
N VAL A 125 12.13 20.55 -15.77
CA VAL A 125 12.63 21.89 -16.11
C VAL A 125 12.23 22.29 -17.54
N PHE A 126 12.34 21.39 -18.53
CA PHE A 126 11.86 21.67 -19.88
C PHE A 126 10.35 21.91 -19.93
N VAL A 127 9.58 21.20 -19.11
CA VAL A 127 8.13 21.46 -18.98
C VAL A 127 7.88 22.86 -18.41
N ALA A 128 8.55 23.22 -17.32
CA ALA A 128 8.40 24.53 -16.69
C ALA A 128 8.74 25.66 -17.67
N ILE A 129 9.87 25.54 -18.38
CA ILE A 129 10.29 26.50 -19.41
C ILE A 129 9.25 26.62 -20.52
N ALA A 130 8.74 25.49 -21.03
CA ALA A 130 7.74 25.49 -22.10
C ALA A 130 6.44 26.20 -21.68
N ILE A 131 5.95 25.95 -20.46
CA ILE A 131 4.78 26.62 -19.91
C ILE A 131 5.05 28.12 -19.76
N SER A 132 6.16 28.50 -19.13
CA SER A 132 6.52 29.91 -18.94
C SER A 132 6.65 30.66 -20.27
N PHE A 133 7.20 30.02 -21.32
CA PHE A 133 7.23 30.59 -22.66
C PHE A 133 5.83 30.78 -23.25
N LEU A 134 4.93 29.81 -23.11
CA LEU A 134 3.56 29.93 -23.61
C LEU A 134 2.83 31.13 -22.98
N PHE A 135 2.95 31.29 -21.66
CA PHE A 135 2.42 32.46 -20.95
C PHE A 135 3.09 33.77 -21.38
N LEU A 136 4.41 33.78 -21.61
CA LEU A 136 5.12 34.96 -22.08
C LEU A 136 4.66 35.40 -23.48
N PHE A 137 4.41 34.44 -24.37
CA PHE A 137 3.82 34.70 -25.69
C PHE A 137 2.32 35.04 -25.64
N GLY A 138 1.69 34.96 -24.47
CA GLY A 138 0.27 35.31 -24.30
C GLY A 138 -0.70 34.21 -24.63
N VAL A 139 -0.20 32.98 -24.74
CA VAL A 139 -1.04 31.81 -24.88
C VAL A 139 -1.47 31.43 -23.48
N HIS A 140 -2.74 31.65 -23.17
CA HIS A 140 -3.33 31.31 -21.89
C HIS A 140 -3.90 29.89 -21.94
N PRO A 141 -3.87 29.15 -20.82
CA PRO A 141 -4.54 27.86 -20.73
C PRO A 141 -6.07 28.08 -20.77
N ILE A 142 -6.76 27.01 -21.15
CA ILE A 142 -8.22 26.91 -21.15
C ILE A 142 -8.83 27.55 -19.89
N GLY A 143 -9.83 28.42 -20.07
CA GLY A 143 -10.57 29.11 -19.00
C GLY A 143 -10.01 30.48 -18.60
N PHE A 144 -8.88 30.93 -19.17
CA PHE A 144 -8.19 32.17 -18.78
C PHE A 144 -8.00 33.17 -19.94
N ALA A 145 -8.59 32.90 -21.11
CA ALA A 145 -8.38 33.64 -22.35
C ALA A 145 -9.62 34.42 -22.83
N GLY A 146 -10.41 34.99 -21.92
CA GLY A 146 -11.64 35.73 -22.29
C GLY A 146 -12.76 34.85 -22.84
N GLU A 147 -12.75 33.55 -22.52
CA GLU A 147 -13.78 32.59 -22.96
C GLU A 147 -15.18 32.94 -22.43
N PHE A 148 -15.25 33.80 -21.41
CA PHE A 148 -16.48 34.34 -20.83
C PHE A 148 -16.89 35.70 -21.40
N ASP A 149 -16.05 36.38 -22.20
CA ASP A 149 -16.35 37.70 -22.78
C ASP A 149 -17.67 37.70 -23.59
N PRO A 150 -17.98 36.67 -24.40
CA PRO A 150 -19.28 36.60 -25.10
C PRO A 150 -20.48 36.50 -24.15
N TYR A 151 -20.29 35.92 -22.97
CA TYR A 151 -21.32 35.89 -21.92
C TYR A 151 -21.41 37.22 -21.17
N GLU A 152 -20.29 37.91 -20.96
CA GLU A 152 -20.30 39.24 -20.35
C GLU A 152 -21.03 40.27 -21.22
N GLU A 153 -20.96 40.16 -22.54
CA GLU A 153 -21.67 41.03 -23.49
C GLU A 153 -23.17 40.73 -23.61
N ASP A 154 -23.58 39.44 -23.69
CA ASP A 154 -24.97 39.05 -23.99
C ASP A 154 -25.77 38.67 -22.72
N ARG A 155 -25.10 38.30 -21.63
CA ARG A 155 -25.68 37.74 -20.38
C ARG A 155 -26.73 36.64 -20.59
N SER A 156 -26.71 35.99 -21.74
CA SER A 156 -27.64 34.94 -22.12
C SER A 156 -27.27 33.62 -21.48
N ILE A 157 -28.26 32.94 -20.89
CA ILE A 157 -28.10 31.60 -20.31
C ILE A 157 -27.67 30.59 -21.38
N ALA A 158 -28.13 30.75 -22.63
CA ALA A 158 -27.73 29.88 -23.73
C ALA A 158 -26.23 30.00 -24.04
N THR A 159 -25.70 31.23 -24.02
CA THR A 159 -24.28 31.53 -24.23
C THR A 159 -23.43 30.96 -23.08
N LEU A 160 -23.89 31.08 -21.83
CA LEU A 160 -23.25 30.46 -20.68
C LEU A 160 -23.19 28.93 -20.79
N ILE A 161 -24.32 28.29 -21.13
CA ILE A 161 -24.39 26.84 -21.32
C ILE A 161 -23.43 26.41 -22.44
N ALA A 162 -23.38 27.14 -23.55
CA ALA A 162 -22.48 26.83 -24.67
C ALA A 162 -21.00 26.90 -24.25
N ILE A 163 -20.59 27.93 -23.51
CA ILE A 163 -19.22 28.10 -23.00
C ILE A 163 -18.88 26.96 -22.03
N VAL A 164 -19.75 26.67 -21.07
CA VAL A 164 -19.55 25.59 -20.08
C VAL A 164 -19.44 24.22 -20.78
N VAL A 165 -20.29 23.94 -21.76
CA VAL A 165 -20.23 22.69 -22.54
C VAL A 165 -18.92 22.61 -23.34
N ALA A 166 -18.49 23.69 -23.97
CA ALA A 166 -17.22 23.74 -24.70
C ALA A 166 -16.01 23.50 -23.78
N LEU A 167 -16.03 24.10 -22.58
CA LEU A 167 -15.01 23.93 -21.54
C LEU A 167 -14.94 22.48 -21.06
N ILE A 168 -16.10 21.88 -20.74
CA ILE A 168 -16.22 20.47 -20.33
C ILE A 168 -15.69 19.54 -21.43
N LEU A 169 -16.05 19.78 -22.68
CA LEU A 169 -15.62 18.97 -23.80
C LEU A 169 -14.09 19.03 -23.98
N GLN A 170 -13.49 20.22 -23.86
CA GLN A 170 -12.05 20.39 -23.95
C GLN A 170 -11.29 19.73 -22.79
N LEU A 171 -11.79 19.89 -21.55
CA LEU A 171 -11.23 19.22 -20.37
C LEU A 171 -11.33 17.69 -20.50
N ALA A 172 -12.44 17.19 -21.04
CA ALA A 172 -12.62 15.76 -21.32
C ALA A 172 -11.60 15.27 -22.37
N LEU A 173 -11.35 16.05 -23.44
CA LEU A 173 -10.31 15.73 -24.42
C LEU A 173 -8.92 15.71 -23.78
N ALA A 174 -8.58 16.68 -22.93
CA ALA A 174 -7.33 16.72 -22.18
C ALA A 174 -7.16 15.47 -21.31
N MET A 175 -8.18 15.13 -20.51
CA MET A 175 -8.21 13.91 -19.68
C MET A 175 -8.03 12.65 -20.52
N ILE A 176 -8.71 12.52 -21.67
CA ILE A 176 -8.54 11.39 -22.58
C ILE A 176 -7.10 11.32 -23.10
N THR A 177 -6.49 12.43 -23.52
CA THR A 177 -5.10 12.44 -24.02
C THR A 177 -4.08 12.01 -22.95
N LEU A 178 -4.29 12.42 -21.70
CA LEU A 178 -3.47 12.04 -20.55
C LEU A 178 -3.65 10.55 -20.20
N LEU A 179 -4.89 10.05 -20.15
CA LEU A 179 -5.17 8.62 -19.93
C LEU A 179 -4.58 7.73 -21.02
N LYS A 180 -4.42 8.26 -22.23
CA LYS A 180 -3.73 7.61 -23.35
C LYS A 180 -2.19 7.63 -23.24
N GLY A 181 -1.64 8.20 -22.16
CA GLY A 181 -0.21 8.25 -21.85
C GLY A 181 0.56 9.32 -22.60
N LYS A 182 -0.11 10.34 -23.15
CA LYS A 182 0.52 11.39 -23.97
C LYS A 182 0.62 12.71 -23.21
N LEU A 183 1.44 12.71 -22.16
CA LEU A 183 1.62 13.84 -21.24
C LEU A 183 1.91 15.16 -21.98
N TRP A 184 2.92 15.17 -22.87
CA TRP A 184 3.28 16.37 -23.63
C TRP A 184 2.18 16.91 -24.54
N THR A 185 1.45 16.05 -25.26
CA THR A 185 0.35 16.52 -26.12
C THR A 185 -0.85 16.97 -25.32
N GLY A 186 -1.08 16.40 -24.13
CA GLY A 186 -2.14 16.84 -23.23
C GLY A 186 -1.82 18.19 -22.59
N LEU A 187 -0.59 18.37 -22.14
CA LEU A 187 -0.13 19.61 -21.51
C LEU A 187 -0.08 20.78 -22.49
N ILE A 188 0.58 20.60 -23.65
CA ILE A 188 0.62 21.63 -24.69
C ILE A 188 -0.78 21.83 -25.30
N GLY A 189 -1.57 20.75 -25.41
CA GLY A 189 -2.94 20.84 -25.89
C GLY A 189 -3.86 21.67 -24.99
N LEU A 190 -3.52 21.87 -23.71
CA LEU A 190 -4.24 22.79 -22.83
C LEU A 190 -4.10 24.26 -23.25
N PHE A 191 -3.06 24.59 -24.02
CA PHE A 191 -2.82 25.91 -24.59
C PHE A 191 -3.22 25.97 -26.07
N PHE A 192 -3.39 24.82 -26.71
CA PHE A 192 -3.71 24.70 -28.13
C PHE A 192 -4.69 23.54 -28.38
N PRO A 193 -6.01 23.79 -28.26
CA PRO A 193 -7.05 22.76 -28.28
C PRO A 193 -7.03 21.79 -29.47
N PRO A 194 -6.64 22.17 -30.72
CA PRO A 194 -6.52 21.22 -31.82
C PRO A 194 -5.59 20.03 -31.53
N LEU A 195 -4.55 20.22 -30.70
CA LEU A 195 -3.67 19.12 -30.29
C LEU A 195 -4.37 18.11 -29.40
N LEU A 196 -5.37 18.52 -28.61
CA LEU A 196 -6.17 17.62 -27.78
C LEU A 196 -7.03 16.69 -28.65
N ILE A 197 -7.62 17.22 -29.72
CA ILE A 197 -8.38 16.42 -30.69
C ILE A 197 -7.47 15.37 -31.34
N VAL A 198 -6.29 15.79 -31.83
CA VAL A 198 -5.31 14.87 -32.43
C VAL A 198 -4.83 13.82 -31.41
N GLY A 199 -4.58 14.23 -30.17
CA GLY A 199 -4.18 13.36 -29.07
C GLY A 199 -5.28 12.36 -28.68
N ALA A 200 -6.54 12.79 -28.71
CA ALA A 200 -7.71 12.00 -28.38
C ALA A 200 -8.10 11.02 -29.50
N ILE A 201 -7.90 11.36 -30.78
CA ILE A 201 -8.16 10.45 -31.91
C ILE A 201 -7.04 9.41 -32.04
N ARG A 202 -5.77 9.81 -31.89
CA ARG A 202 -4.63 8.89 -32.06
C ARG A 202 -4.66 7.72 -31.06
N LEU A 203 -4.15 6.56 -31.48
CA LEU A 203 -3.96 5.37 -30.64
C LEU A 203 -3.23 5.69 -29.32
N SER A 204 -3.60 4.99 -28.25
CA SER A 204 -2.96 5.16 -26.93
C SER A 204 -1.61 4.47 -26.86
N ARG A 205 -0.73 4.93 -25.95
CA ARG A 205 0.57 4.30 -25.75
C ARG A 205 0.43 2.89 -25.13
N PRO A 206 1.31 1.94 -25.49
CA PRO A 206 1.34 0.63 -24.85
C PRO A 206 1.67 0.80 -23.35
N GLY A 207 0.86 0.19 -22.48
CA GLY A 207 0.99 0.31 -21.02
C GLY A 207 0.21 1.45 -20.35
N ALA A 208 -0.32 2.42 -21.10
CA ALA A 208 -1.14 3.50 -20.54
C ALA A 208 -2.46 2.96 -19.92
N PRO A 209 -3.06 3.64 -18.92
CA PRO A 209 -4.35 3.24 -18.33
C PRO A 209 -5.43 2.94 -19.39
N TRP A 210 -5.51 3.78 -20.44
CA TRP A 210 -6.44 3.58 -21.56
C TRP A 210 -6.19 2.28 -22.33
N ALA A 211 -4.92 1.95 -22.61
CA ALA A 211 -4.55 0.71 -23.31
C ALA A 211 -4.86 -0.53 -22.47
N ARG A 212 -4.55 -0.47 -21.15
CA ARG A 212 -4.79 -1.56 -20.20
C ARG A 212 -6.27 -1.90 -20.05
N SER A 213 -7.14 -0.89 -20.09
CA SER A 213 -8.58 -1.07 -20.01
C SER A 213 -9.19 -1.45 -21.37
N ARG A 214 -8.92 -0.66 -22.43
CA ARG A 214 -9.69 -0.73 -23.68
C ARG A 214 -9.11 -1.66 -24.74
N TYR A 215 -7.81 -1.97 -24.69
CA TYR A 215 -7.13 -2.82 -25.69
C TYR A 215 -6.93 -4.26 -25.19
N ARG A 216 -7.36 -4.59 -23.96
CA ARG A 216 -7.24 -5.92 -23.35
C ARG A 216 -7.82 -7.03 -24.22
N ASP A 217 -8.99 -6.80 -24.80
CA ASP A 217 -9.71 -7.78 -25.63
C ASP A 217 -9.50 -7.54 -27.14
N LYS A 218 -8.54 -6.68 -27.53
CA LYS A 218 -8.30 -6.28 -28.93
C LYS A 218 -6.80 -6.39 -29.30
N PRO A 219 -6.26 -7.61 -29.49
CA PRO A 219 -4.83 -7.84 -29.70
C PRO A 219 -4.27 -7.12 -30.94
N ALA A 220 -5.04 -7.03 -32.02
CA ALA A 220 -4.63 -6.33 -33.25
C ALA A 220 -4.45 -4.81 -33.08
N LYS A 221 -5.18 -4.17 -32.15
CA LYS A 221 -4.99 -2.73 -31.84
C LYS A 221 -3.78 -2.52 -30.92
N MET A 222 -3.51 -3.47 -30.03
CA MET A 222 -2.33 -3.45 -29.16
C MET A 222 -1.04 -3.63 -29.97
N SER A 223 -0.99 -4.58 -30.90
CA SER A 223 0.19 -4.80 -31.76
C SER A 223 0.51 -3.59 -32.63
N ARG A 224 -0.50 -2.93 -33.23
CA ARG A 224 -0.32 -1.68 -33.98
C ARG A 224 0.20 -0.53 -33.09
N ALA A 225 -0.23 -0.46 -31.84
CA ALA A 225 0.27 0.55 -30.90
C ALA A 225 1.74 0.29 -30.51
N VAL A 226 2.11 -0.98 -30.28
CA VAL A 226 3.49 -1.39 -29.96
C VAL A 226 4.44 -1.14 -31.14
N ALA A 227 4.07 -1.58 -32.35
CA ALA A 227 4.91 -1.41 -33.55
C ALA A 227 5.18 0.07 -33.87
N ARG A 228 4.20 0.95 -33.62
CA ARG A 228 4.35 2.40 -33.80
C ARG A 228 5.27 3.01 -32.74
N GLU A 229 5.13 2.60 -31.48
CA GLU A 229 5.96 3.08 -30.38
C GLU A 229 7.44 2.80 -30.66
N GLN A 230 7.75 1.59 -31.15
CA GLN A 230 9.09 1.17 -31.59
C GLN A 230 9.58 2.01 -32.78
N ARG A 231 8.78 2.17 -33.84
CA ARG A 231 9.22 2.86 -35.07
C ARG A 231 9.47 4.37 -34.88
N VAL A 232 8.63 5.05 -34.10
CA VAL A 232 8.67 6.53 -34.03
C VAL A 232 9.32 7.02 -32.74
N ARG A 233 9.02 6.41 -31.60
CA ARG A 233 9.41 6.98 -30.31
C ARG A 233 10.75 6.47 -29.83
N GLU A 234 11.07 5.20 -30.04
CA GLU A 234 12.38 4.66 -29.68
C GLU A 234 13.57 5.46 -30.25
N PRO A 235 13.58 5.88 -31.54
CA PRO A 235 14.65 6.74 -32.05
C PRO A 235 14.62 8.15 -31.44
N LEU A 236 13.44 8.73 -31.20
CA LEU A 236 13.31 10.04 -30.54
C LEU A 236 13.78 10.01 -29.08
N ILE A 237 13.52 8.91 -28.36
CA ILE A 237 14.01 8.70 -27.00
C ILE A 237 15.53 8.60 -27.02
N LYS A 238 16.12 7.82 -27.95
CA LYS A 238 17.58 7.73 -28.11
C LYS A 238 18.21 9.09 -28.43
N ALA A 239 17.59 9.87 -29.31
CA ALA A 239 18.05 11.24 -29.61
C ALA A 239 17.93 12.19 -28.41
N LYS A 240 16.80 12.13 -27.69
CA LYS A 240 16.58 12.89 -26.45
C LYS A 240 17.62 12.54 -25.38
N ILE A 241 17.90 11.25 -25.18
CA ILE A 241 18.89 10.78 -24.20
C ILE A 241 20.27 11.34 -24.52
N ARG A 242 20.70 11.29 -25.79
CA ARG A 242 21.98 11.90 -26.23
C ARG A 242 22.06 13.40 -25.94
N PHE A 243 20.96 14.13 -26.17
CA PHE A 243 20.90 15.55 -25.85
C PHE A 243 20.97 15.80 -24.33
N GLN A 244 20.23 15.03 -23.53
CA GLN A 244 20.27 15.13 -22.07
C GLN A 244 21.67 14.83 -21.52
N GLU A 245 22.33 13.79 -22.02
CA GLU A 245 23.70 13.43 -21.64
C GLU A 245 24.71 14.54 -22.00
N SER A 246 24.49 15.29 -23.09
CA SER A 246 25.33 16.45 -23.42
C SER A 246 25.23 17.59 -22.39
N VAL A 247 24.06 17.80 -21.80
CA VAL A 247 23.79 18.84 -20.79
C VAL A 247 24.21 18.40 -19.39
N SER A 248 24.16 17.10 -19.09
CA SER A 248 24.25 16.58 -17.71
C SER A 248 25.39 15.59 -17.41
N GLY A 249 26.14 15.16 -18.43
CA GLY A 249 27.19 14.13 -18.32
C GLY A 249 26.67 12.72 -18.61
N SER A 250 27.58 11.81 -18.97
CA SER A 250 27.25 10.41 -19.29
C SER A 250 26.80 9.65 -18.04
N PHE A 251 25.57 9.13 -18.05
CA PHE A 251 25.09 8.19 -17.04
C PHE A 251 25.32 6.78 -17.59
N GLY A 252 26.15 5.98 -16.92
CA GLY A 252 26.53 4.63 -17.38
C GLY A 252 25.32 3.80 -17.78
N VAL A 253 25.36 3.27 -19.00
CA VAL A 253 24.28 2.44 -19.59
C VAL A 253 24.52 0.97 -19.21
N PRO A 254 23.51 0.22 -18.74
CA PRO A 254 23.63 -1.23 -18.63
C PRO A 254 23.78 -1.86 -20.02
N GLU A 255 24.81 -2.68 -20.15
CA GLU A 255 25.18 -3.43 -21.35
C GLU A 255 24.01 -4.30 -21.85
N ALA A 256 23.69 -4.20 -23.15
CA ALA A 256 22.65 -5.00 -23.78
C ALA A 256 23.20 -6.39 -24.11
N ILE A 257 22.64 -7.44 -23.49
CA ILE A 257 23.00 -8.83 -23.77
C ILE A 257 22.57 -9.18 -25.23
N PRO A 258 23.43 -9.85 -26.02
CA PRO A 258 23.12 -10.24 -27.40
C PRO A 258 21.94 -11.23 -27.46
N SER A 259 21.02 -10.99 -28.40
CA SER A 259 19.95 -11.90 -28.75
C SER A 259 20.52 -13.09 -29.54
N ALA A 260 20.66 -14.25 -28.91
CA ALA A 260 21.04 -15.48 -29.61
C ALA A 260 19.94 -15.88 -30.61
N ALA A 261 20.33 -16.03 -31.87
CA ALA A 261 19.49 -16.52 -32.95
C ALA A 261 19.21 -18.02 -32.78
N ALA A 262 17.97 -18.43 -32.97
CA ALA A 262 17.54 -19.83 -32.93
C ALA A 262 17.77 -20.49 -34.30
N GLU A 263 18.44 -21.65 -34.31
CA GLU A 263 18.38 -22.61 -35.41
C GLU A 263 17.29 -23.66 -35.14
N PRO A 264 16.66 -24.25 -36.18
CA PRO A 264 15.57 -25.19 -36.01
C PRO A 264 16.10 -26.63 -35.99
N THR A 265 15.80 -27.39 -34.95
CA THR A 265 15.98 -28.85 -34.96
C THR A 265 14.72 -29.59 -34.54
N THR A 266 14.59 -30.76 -35.14
CA THR A 266 13.40 -31.57 -35.40
C THR A 266 12.77 -32.21 -34.16
N VAL A 267 11.44 -32.14 -34.12
CA VAL A 267 10.56 -32.73 -33.09
C VAL A 267 10.51 -34.25 -33.22
N SER A 268 10.74 -34.97 -32.13
CA SER A 268 10.20 -36.32 -31.92
C SER A 268 9.16 -36.30 -30.79
N THR A 269 8.07 -37.03 -31.00
CA THR A 269 6.83 -37.05 -30.21
C THR A 269 6.98 -37.78 -28.85
N PRO A 270 6.48 -37.22 -27.73
CA PRO A 270 6.26 -37.97 -26.50
C PRO A 270 4.79 -38.44 -26.34
N GLU A 271 4.65 -39.61 -25.71
CA GLU A 271 3.42 -40.28 -25.28
C GLU A 271 2.48 -39.42 -24.40
N PRO A 272 1.18 -39.77 -24.29
CA PRO A 272 0.15 -38.90 -23.72
C PRO A 272 0.19 -38.84 -22.18
N PRO A 273 -0.11 -37.68 -21.54
CA PRO A 273 -0.08 -37.56 -20.09
C PRO A 273 -1.39 -38.03 -19.42
N ALA A 274 -1.21 -38.54 -18.21
CA ALA A 274 -2.24 -38.87 -17.23
C ALA A 274 -3.31 -37.76 -17.05
N THR A 275 -4.52 -38.24 -16.76
CA THR A 275 -5.80 -37.51 -16.63
C THR A 275 -5.70 -36.10 -16.02
N THR A 276 -6.24 -35.10 -16.74
CA THR A 276 -6.31 -33.71 -16.28
C THR A 276 -7.23 -33.54 -15.07
N PRO A 277 -6.82 -32.80 -14.01
CA PRO A 277 -7.68 -32.53 -12.85
C PRO A 277 -8.91 -31.68 -13.25
N LYS A 278 -10.11 -32.17 -12.93
CA LYS A 278 -11.39 -31.52 -13.25
C LYS A 278 -11.56 -30.21 -12.45
N TRP A 279 -11.96 -29.13 -13.12
CA TRP A 279 -12.21 -27.82 -12.51
C TRP A 279 -13.37 -27.88 -11.50
N ARG A 280 -13.10 -27.55 -10.22
CA ARG A 280 -14.14 -27.38 -9.21
C ARG A 280 -14.45 -25.89 -9.01
N LEU A 281 -15.73 -25.53 -9.06
CA LEU A 281 -16.23 -24.16 -8.88
C LEU A 281 -15.87 -23.61 -7.49
N SER A 282 -15.76 -24.51 -6.49
CA SER A 282 -15.32 -24.22 -5.13
C SER A 282 -13.92 -23.61 -5.07
N ASP A 283 -12.98 -24.02 -5.93
CA ASP A 283 -11.59 -23.49 -5.94
C ASP A 283 -11.54 -22.06 -6.46
N ALA A 284 -12.36 -21.75 -7.47
CA ALA A 284 -12.46 -20.39 -7.99
C ALA A 284 -13.09 -19.44 -6.96
N LEU A 285 -14.10 -19.90 -6.21
CA LEU A 285 -14.72 -19.15 -5.13
C LEU A 285 -13.75 -18.95 -3.95
N ARG A 286 -13.03 -20.01 -3.53
CA ARG A 286 -11.97 -19.93 -2.51
C ARG A 286 -10.91 -18.90 -2.89
N TRP A 287 -10.38 -18.96 -4.11
CA TRP A 287 -9.38 -18.00 -4.58
C TRP A 287 -9.90 -16.56 -4.61
N ARG A 288 -11.13 -16.33 -5.08
CA ARG A 288 -11.74 -14.99 -5.07
C ARG A 288 -11.89 -14.46 -3.64
N ARG A 289 -12.25 -15.31 -2.68
CA ARG A 289 -12.35 -14.94 -1.26
C ARG A 289 -10.97 -14.60 -0.69
N THR A 290 -9.96 -15.44 -0.90
CA THR A 290 -8.57 -15.19 -0.46
C THR A 290 -8.02 -13.89 -1.03
N ARG A 291 -8.15 -13.68 -2.35
CA ARG A 291 -7.69 -12.46 -3.03
C ARG A 291 -8.41 -11.20 -2.56
N ARG A 292 -9.69 -11.30 -2.16
CA ARG A 292 -10.43 -10.17 -1.57
C ARG A 292 -9.97 -9.86 -0.15
N ARG A 293 -9.69 -10.89 0.67
CA ARG A 293 -9.22 -10.72 2.06
C ARG A 293 -7.81 -10.13 2.14
N LEU A 294 -6.91 -10.54 1.24
CA LEU A 294 -5.53 -10.09 1.21
C LEU A 294 -5.33 -8.75 0.48
N ARG A 295 -6.39 -8.23 -0.17
CA ARG A 295 -6.33 -6.91 -0.82
C ARG A 295 -6.47 -5.81 0.22
N THR A 296 -5.50 -4.91 0.28
CA THR A 296 -5.59 -3.68 1.05
C THR A 296 -6.74 -2.82 0.50
N VAL A 297 -7.66 -2.44 1.38
CA VAL A 297 -8.71 -1.47 1.06
C VAL A 297 -8.19 -0.10 1.48
N PRO A 298 -8.11 0.89 0.58
CA PRO A 298 -7.68 2.23 0.97
C PRO A 298 -8.59 2.80 2.05
N VAL A 299 -7.96 3.33 3.11
CA VAL A 299 -8.61 3.78 4.33
C VAL A 299 -9.66 4.85 4.02
N TRP A 300 -9.30 5.82 3.18
CA TRP A 300 -10.10 7.00 2.82
C TRP A 300 -11.26 6.76 1.85
N ARG A 301 -11.33 5.59 1.17
CA ARG A 301 -12.39 5.36 0.17
C ARG A 301 -13.80 5.43 0.75
N LEU A 302 -14.00 4.94 1.97
CA LEU A 302 -15.32 4.94 2.61
C LEU A 302 -15.67 6.34 3.15
N PRO A 303 -14.79 7.02 3.90
CA PRO A 303 -15.03 8.41 4.30
C PRO A 303 -15.37 9.34 3.14
N VAL A 304 -14.59 9.31 2.05
CA VAL A 304 -14.85 10.15 0.87
C VAL A 304 -16.22 9.84 0.26
N LEU A 305 -16.58 8.56 0.16
CA LEU A 305 -17.89 8.16 -0.38
C LEU A 305 -19.04 8.64 0.52
N LEU A 306 -18.90 8.59 1.85
CA LEU A 306 -19.91 9.07 2.79
C LEU A 306 -20.06 10.60 2.74
N VAL A 307 -18.95 11.34 2.63
CA VAL A 307 -18.99 12.80 2.48
C VAL A 307 -19.65 13.21 1.18
N VAL A 308 -19.29 12.57 0.07
CA VAL A 308 -19.92 12.84 -1.24
C VAL A 308 -21.40 12.49 -1.19
N ALA A 309 -21.78 11.37 -0.57
CA ALA A 309 -23.18 11.01 -0.37
C ALA A 309 -23.93 12.02 0.50
N ALA A 310 -23.31 12.55 1.56
CA ALA A 310 -23.89 13.58 2.41
C ALA A 310 -24.08 14.92 1.70
N PHE A 311 -23.15 15.30 0.82
CA PHE A 311 -23.30 16.49 -0.03
C PHE A 311 -24.55 16.37 -0.91
N PHE A 312 -24.66 15.28 -1.67
CA PHE A 312 -25.83 15.06 -2.52
C PHE A 312 -27.12 14.89 -1.71
N LEU A 313 -27.05 14.27 -0.54
CA LEU A 313 -28.20 14.12 0.34
C LEU A 313 -28.69 15.50 0.82
N ALA A 314 -27.79 16.39 1.24
CA ALA A 314 -28.15 17.75 1.66
C ALA A 314 -28.82 18.52 0.52
N ASP A 315 -28.19 18.53 -0.66
CA ASP A 315 -28.72 19.16 -1.89
C ASP A 315 -30.14 18.67 -2.19
N THR A 316 -30.34 17.34 -2.25
CA THR A 316 -31.67 16.76 -2.54
C THR A 316 -32.73 17.02 -1.48
N LEU A 317 -32.34 17.10 -0.19
CA LEU A 317 -33.30 17.33 0.89
C LEU A 317 -33.67 18.80 1.03
N ILE A 318 -32.77 19.73 0.72
CA ILE A 318 -33.05 21.16 0.63
C ILE A 318 -34.04 21.43 -0.51
N ASP A 319 -33.80 20.85 -1.69
CA ASP A 319 -34.72 20.91 -2.83
C ASP A 319 -36.09 20.29 -2.48
N LEU A 320 -36.10 19.19 -1.73
CA LEU A 320 -37.34 18.55 -1.29
C LEU A 320 -38.09 19.42 -0.26
N ASP A 321 -37.39 19.99 0.73
CA ASP A 321 -37.98 20.86 1.74
C ASP A 321 -38.65 22.08 1.10
N SER A 322 -38.00 22.75 0.15
CA SER A 322 -38.59 23.89 -0.58
C SER A 322 -39.80 23.47 -1.42
N SER A 323 -39.72 22.36 -2.16
CA SER A 323 -40.84 21.89 -2.99
C SER A 323 -42.08 21.45 -2.20
N VAL A 324 -41.88 20.84 -1.03
CA VAL A 324 -42.96 20.30 -0.20
C VAL A 324 -43.56 21.40 0.67
N PHE A 325 -42.75 22.16 1.41
CA PHE A 325 -43.27 23.08 2.43
C PHE A 325 -43.60 24.48 1.92
N ASP A 326 -43.01 24.95 0.82
CA ASP A 326 -43.46 26.21 0.19
C ASP A 326 -44.68 26.00 -0.72
N GLY A 327 -44.95 24.76 -1.13
CA GLY A 327 -46.10 24.40 -1.98
C GLY A 327 -47.44 24.26 -1.24
N PHE A 328 -47.40 23.95 0.07
CA PHE A 328 -48.58 23.98 0.93
C PHE A 328 -48.66 25.37 1.57
N GLY A 329 -49.57 26.22 1.08
CA GLY A 329 -49.66 27.64 1.48
C GLY A 329 -49.61 27.91 2.98
N SER A 330 -49.23 29.15 3.31
CA SER A 330 -48.87 29.73 4.61
C SER A 330 -49.84 29.56 5.80
N ASP A 331 -50.89 28.76 5.70
CA ASP A 331 -51.94 28.60 6.73
C ASP A 331 -51.71 27.42 7.70
N SER A 332 -50.64 26.63 7.54
CA SER A 332 -50.27 25.56 8.50
C SER A 332 -49.25 26.01 9.57
N LEU A 333 -49.15 27.32 9.81
CA LEU A 333 -48.06 27.99 10.52
C LEU A 333 -48.26 28.08 12.05
N GLU A 334 -48.48 26.93 12.70
CA GLU A 334 -48.44 26.83 14.17
C GLU A 334 -47.33 25.88 14.67
N TYR A 335 -46.57 25.25 13.77
CA TYR A 335 -45.48 24.29 14.08
C TYR A 335 -44.13 24.62 13.40
N ALA A 336 -43.91 25.87 12.98
CA ALA A 336 -42.64 26.28 12.38
C ALA A 336 -41.56 26.45 13.47
N VAL A 337 -40.52 25.62 13.45
CA VAL A 337 -39.34 25.76 14.31
C VAL A 337 -38.62 27.06 13.94
N ASP A 338 -38.22 27.85 14.94
CA ASP A 338 -37.47 29.10 14.74
C ASP A 338 -36.21 28.86 13.88
N PRO A 339 -36.03 29.59 12.76
CA PRO A 339 -34.82 29.50 11.92
C PRO A 339 -33.53 29.74 12.70
N GLY A 340 -33.54 30.65 13.68
CA GLY A 340 -32.36 30.93 14.52
C GLY A 340 -31.98 29.73 15.40
N ALA A 341 -32.96 29.11 16.05
CA ALA A 341 -32.78 27.87 16.82
C ALA A 341 -32.27 26.72 15.94
N THR A 342 -32.79 26.60 14.72
CA THR A 342 -32.37 25.59 13.74
C THR A 342 -30.90 25.79 13.32
N ALA A 343 -30.52 27.02 12.94
CA ALA A 343 -29.14 27.35 12.59
C ALA A 343 -28.18 27.06 13.75
N THR A 344 -28.59 27.40 14.98
CA THR A 344 -27.82 27.13 16.19
C THR A 344 -27.64 25.63 16.41
N LEU A 345 -28.71 24.84 16.28
CA LEU A 345 -28.66 23.39 16.42
C LEU A 345 -27.71 22.75 15.39
N LEU A 346 -27.80 23.15 14.12
CA LEU A 346 -26.93 22.65 13.06
C LEU A 346 -25.46 23.03 13.29
N SER A 347 -25.21 24.26 13.76
CA SER A 347 -23.87 24.73 14.12
C SER A 347 -23.27 23.92 15.29
N VAL A 348 -24.07 23.63 16.33
CA VAL A 348 -23.66 22.77 17.45
C VAL A 348 -23.33 21.36 16.97
N ILE A 349 -24.15 20.78 16.08
CA ILE A 349 -23.90 19.46 15.49
C ILE A 349 -22.58 19.51 14.68
N ALA A 350 -22.41 20.49 13.78
CA ALA A 350 -21.21 20.63 12.98
C ALA A 350 -19.94 20.78 13.86
N GLY A 351 -19.97 21.70 14.83
CA GLY A 351 -18.87 21.91 15.78
C GLY A 351 -18.51 20.66 16.59
N GLY A 352 -19.53 19.90 17.02
CA GLY A 352 -19.33 18.60 17.68
C GLY A 352 -18.67 17.57 16.75
N MET A 353 -19.13 17.47 15.51
CA MET A 353 -18.64 16.48 14.55
C MET A 353 -17.19 16.75 14.11
N ILE A 354 -16.79 18.01 13.90
CA ILE A 354 -15.39 18.34 13.55
C ILE A 354 -14.44 17.99 14.71
N THR A 355 -14.87 18.27 15.94
CA THR A 355 -14.11 17.95 17.15
C THR A 355 -13.97 16.43 17.33
N LEU A 356 -15.08 15.69 17.17
CA LEU A 356 -15.05 14.22 17.22
C LEU A 356 -14.15 13.63 16.14
N THR A 357 -14.18 14.17 14.92
CA THR A 357 -13.30 13.73 13.82
C THR A 357 -11.83 13.90 14.18
N GLY A 358 -11.45 15.04 14.79
CA GLY A 358 -10.11 15.28 15.31
C GLY A 358 -9.71 14.26 16.39
N LEU A 359 -10.60 13.98 17.35
CA LEU A 359 -10.37 12.96 18.39
C LEU A 359 -10.16 11.57 17.79
N VAL A 360 -10.90 11.20 16.75
CA VAL A 360 -10.70 9.91 16.06
C VAL A 360 -9.33 9.85 15.40
N PHE A 361 -8.90 10.92 14.73
CA PHE A 361 -7.59 10.97 14.08
C PHE A 361 -6.44 10.82 15.10
N THR A 362 -6.55 11.51 16.24
CA THR A 362 -5.62 11.37 17.36
C THR A 362 -5.62 9.94 17.91
N ALA A 363 -6.80 9.36 18.15
CA ALA A 363 -6.92 7.99 18.65
C ALA A 363 -6.34 6.94 17.68
N ILE A 364 -6.53 7.10 16.36
CA ILE A 364 -5.93 6.23 15.34
C ILE A 364 -4.42 6.34 15.38
N THR A 365 -3.92 7.57 15.38
CA THR A 365 -2.48 7.82 15.33
C THR A 365 -1.80 7.24 16.56
N LEU A 366 -2.38 7.46 17.75
CA LEU A 366 -1.92 6.85 19.00
C LEU A 366 -2.00 5.31 18.95
N ALA A 367 -3.09 4.73 18.45
CA ALA A 367 -3.21 3.28 18.34
C ALA A 367 -2.18 2.68 17.36
N MET A 368 -1.88 3.37 16.27
CA MET A 368 -0.84 2.97 15.32
C MET A 368 0.56 3.10 15.93
N GLN A 369 0.81 4.19 16.65
CA GLN A 369 2.08 4.42 17.36
C GLN A 369 2.32 3.35 18.43
N PHE A 370 1.31 3.05 19.25
CA PHE A 370 1.34 1.98 20.25
C PHE A 370 1.53 0.61 19.59
N GLY A 371 0.84 0.33 18.49
CA GLY A 371 0.99 -0.91 17.74
C GLY A 371 2.42 -1.10 17.19
N ALA A 372 3.03 -0.03 16.70
CA ALA A 372 4.40 -0.07 16.18
C ALA A 372 5.42 -0.29 17.31
N SER A 373 5.31 0.49 18.39
CA SER A 373 6.28 0.47 19.49
C SER A 373 6.12 -0.74 20.41
N GLN A 374 4.90 -1.11 20.80
CA GLN A 374 4.67 -2.09 21.88
C GLN A 374 4.17 -3.46 21.42
N ILE A 375 3.68 -3.61 20.18
CA ILE A 375 3.02 -4.86 19.73
C ILE A 375 3.81 -5.56 18.62
N SER A 376 3.55 -5.26 17.35
CA SER A 376 4.26 -5.83 16.20
C SER A 376 3.93 -5.01 14.97
N VAL A 377 4.96 -4.69 14.18
CA VAL A 377 4.84 -3.93 12.93
C VAL A 377 3.92 -4.63 11.93
N ARG A 378 3.76 -5.97 12.05
CA ARG A 378 2.88 -6.78 11.19
C ARG A 378 1.39 -6.57 11.47
N VAL A 379 1.04 -6.11 12.67
CA VAL A 379 -0.34 -5.92 13.12
C VAL A 379 -0.84 -4.49 12.85
N VAL A 380 0.06 -3.50 12.82
CA VAL A 380 -0.28 -2.07 12.63
C VAL A 380 -1.13 -1.80 11.38
N PRO A 381 -0.79 -2.34 10.17
CA PRO A 381 -1.60 -2.10 8.97
C PRO A 381 -3.03 -2.63 9.10
N MET A 382 -3.26 -3.60 10.00
CA MET A 382 -4.58 -4.18 10.24
C MET A 382 -5.44 -3.29 11.16
N LEU A 383 -4.82 -2.48 12.02
CA LEU A 383 -5.52 -1.54 12.89
C LEU A 383 -6.15 -0.39 12.08
N ALA A 384 -5.43 0.13 11.08
CA ALA A 384 -5.95 1.15 10.17
C ALA A 384 -7.10 0.65 9.26
N GLN A 385 -7.20 -0.67 9.07
CA GLN A 385 -8.24 -1.29 8.24
C GLN A 385 -9.52 -1.65 9.01
N GLN A 386 -9.58 -1.35 10.31
CA GLN A 386 -10.74 -1.65 11.15
C GLN A 386 -11.99 -0.92 10.65
N ARG A 387 -13.09 -1.66 10.50
CA ARG A 387 -14.34 -1.15 9.90
C ARG A 387 -14.93 -0.01 10.72
N VAL A 388 -15.03 -0.20 12.03
CA VAL A 388 -15.59 0.81 12.96
C VAL A 388 -14.86 2.13 12.77
N MET A 389 -13.53 2.10 12.73
CA MET A 389 -12.71 3.30 12.55
C MET A 389 -13.04 4.06 11.26
N ARG A 390 -13.13 3.34 10.13
CA ARG A 390 -13.43 3.93 8.82
C ARG A 390 -14.86 4.46 8.73
N TRP A 391 -15.82 3.79 9.37
CA TRP A 391 -17.20 4.24 9.47
C TRP A 391 -17.32 5.48 10.36
N SER A 392 -16.68 5.50 11.53
CA SER A 392 -16.71 6.65 12.46
C SER A 392 -16.14 7.91 11.80
N ILE A 393 -14.92 7.87 11.23
CA ILE A 393 -14.35 9.04 10.53
C ILE A 393 -15.28 9.51 9.41
N GLY A 394 -15.75 8.56 8.60
CA GLY A 394 -16.57 8.88 7.43
C GLY A 394 -17.92 9.47 7.81
N MET A 395 -18.59 8.93 8.82
CA MET A 395 -19.88 9.43 9.29
C MET A 395 -19.74 10.76 10.01
N PHE A 396 -18.71 10.98 10.84
CA PHE A 396 -18.54 12.26 11.52
C PHE A 396 -18.27 13.38 10.51
N LEU A 397 -17.39 13.12 9.53
CA LEU A 397 -17.11 14.09 8.48
C LEU A 397 -18.32 14.31 7.55
N ALA A 398 -19.08 13.26 7.25
CA ALA A 398 -20.31 13.35 6.46
C ALA A 398 -21.40 14.17 7.18
N THR A 399 -21.66 13.90 8.46
CA THR A 399 -22.62 14.67 9.28
C THR A 399 -22.17 16.12 9.43
N PHE A 400 -20.87 16.37 9.60
CA PHE A 400 -20.31 17.72 9.61
C PHE A 400 -20.61 18.49 8.31
N VAL A 401 -20.27 17.90 7.15
CA VAL A 401 -20.50 18.53 5.83
C VAL A 401 -21.99 18.74 5.59
N TYR A 402 -22.82 17.73 5.89
CA TYR A 402 -24.27 17.83 5.78
C TYR A 402 -24.83 19.00 6.60
N SER A 403 -24.50 19.08 7.90
CA SER A 403 -24.99 20.13 8.78
C SER A 403 -24.51 21.52 8.37
N ILE A 404 -23.29 21.68 7.84
CA ILE A 404 -22.82 22.96 7.32
C ILE A 404 -23.57 23.37 6.06
N ILE A 405 -23.83 22.45 5.12
CA ILE A 405 -24.54 22.79 3.88
C ILE A 405 -25.95 23.29 4.19
N VAL A 406 -26.68 22.58 5.04
CA VAL A 406 -28.04 22.99 5.44
C VAL A 406 -28.01 24.29 6.25
N ALA A 407 -27.00 24.51 7.11
CA ALA A 407 -26.86 25.77 7.84
C ALA A 407 -26.51 26.95 6.92
N LEU A 408 -25.69 26.70 5.90
CA LEU A 408 -25.30 27.70 4.90
C LEU A 408 -26.49 28.09 4.04
N ASP A 409 -27.29 27.12 3.59
CA ASP A 409 -28.52 27.39 2.85
C ASP A 409 -29.48 28.28 3.65
N LEU A 410 -29.73 27.91 4.93
CA LEU A 410 -30.57 28.71 5.83
C LEU A 410 -30.02 30.13 6.06
N ALA A 411 -28.69 30.31 6.04
CA ALA A 411 -28.04 31.61 6.20
C ALA A 411 -28.10 32.48 4.93
N LEU A 412 -28.08 31.87 3.75
CA LEU A 412 -28.09 32.56 2.46
C LEU A 412 -29.52 32.88 1.99
N ASN A 413 -30.50 32.05 2.34
CA ASN A 413 -31.85 32.09 1.81
C ASN A 413 -32.88 32.49 2.89
N THR A 414 -32.84 33.74 3.33
CA THR A 414 -33.66 34.28 4.44
C THR A 414 -35.18 34.34 4.19
N GLN A 415 -35.63 34.08 2.97
CA GLN A 415 -37.06 34.11 2.60
C GLN A 415 -37.77 32.77 2.78
N HIS A 416 -37.02 31.66 2.95
CA HIS A 416 -37.59 30.32 3.09
C HIS A 416 -37.76 29.96 4.58
N SER A 417 -38.78 29.16 4.87
CA SER A 417 -38.96 28.57 6.20
C SER A 417 -37.79 27.64 6.54
N ALA A 418 -37.51 27.42 7.83
CA ALA A 418 -36.46 26.51 8.26
C ALA A 418 -36.67 25.10 7.67
N PRO A 419 -35.66 24.50 7.00
CA PRO A 419 -35.82 23.22 6.29
C PRO A 419 -35.95 22.07 7.31
N GLN A 420 -37.18 21.59 7.50
CA GLN A 420 -37.52 20.69 8.59
C GLN A 420 -37.00 19.27 8.36
N ILE A 421 -37.20 18.71 7.17
CA ILE A 421 -36.74 17.34 6.85
C ILE A 421 -35.23 17.29 6.92
N SER A 422 -34.57 18.32 6.39
CA SER A 422 -33.12 18.43 6.42
C SER A 422 -32.59 18.50 7.86
N THR A 423 -33.27 19.24 8.75
CA THR A 423 -32.92 19.36 10.17
C THR A 423 -33.13 18.06 10.95
N TYR A 424 -34.26 17.37 10.78
CA TYR A 424 -34.48 16.07 11.42
C TYR A 424 -33.48 15.03 10.95
N THR A 425 -33.09 15.07 9.67
CA THR A 425 -32.04 14.21 9.13
C THR A 425 -30.67 14.52 9.74
N ALA A 426 -30.32 15.80 9.97
CA ALA A 426 -29.10 16.18 10.68
C ALA A 426 -29.08 15.59 12.10
N LEU A 427 -30.19 15.68 12.83
CA LEU A 427 -30.32 15.14 14.18
C LEU A 427 -30.19 13.60 14.19
N PHE A 428 -30.82 12.92 13.23
CA PHE A 428 -30.71 11.47 13.08
C PHE A 428 -29.27 11.04 12.78
N LEU A 429 -28.58 11.74 11.86
CA LEU A 429 -27.17 11.51 11.57
C LEU A 429 -26.28 11.77 12.79
N ALA A 430 -26.60 12.78 13.61
CA ALA A 430 -25.89 13.04 14.86
C ALA A 430 -26.05 11.90 15.89
N ILE A 431 -27.24 11.30 15.99
CA ILE A 431 -27.48 10.11 16.84
C ILE A 431 -26.67 8.91 16.36
N ILE A 432 -26.64 8.65 15.04
CA ILE A 432 -25.81 7.59 14.46
C ILE A 432 -24.33 7.85 14.78
N SER A 433 -23.87 9.10 14.66
CA SER A 433 -22.51 9.49 15.02
C SER A 433 -22.22 9.25 16.51
N ALA A 434 -23.14 9.56 17.42
CA ALA A 434 -22.97 9.28 18.84
C ALA A 434 -22.82 7.78 19.13
N ILE A 435 -23.63 6.93 18.51
CA ILE A 435 -23.52 5.46 18.63
C ILE A 435 -22.17 4.96 18.09
N LEU A 436 -21.75 5.48 16.94
CA LEU A 436 -20.45 5.15 16.34
C LEU A 436 -19.27 5.63 17.19
N PHE A 437 -19.42 6.71 17.93
CA PHE A 437 -18.41 7.19 18.88
C PHE A 437 -18.24 6.20 20.05
N ILE A 438 -19.34 5.71 20.64
CA ILE A 438 -19.27 4.68 21.69
C ILE A 438 -18.61 3.40 21.15
N ALA A 439 -18.99 2.97 19.94
CA ALA A 439 -18.38 1.82 19.28
C ALA A 439 -16.87 2.03 19.02
N LEU A 440 -16.47 3.25 18.64
CA LEU A 440 -15.08 3.62 18.44
C LEU A 440 -14.27 3.51 19.73
N VAL A 441 -14.76 4.08 20.84
CA VAL A 441 -14.08 4.04 22.15
C VAL A 441 -13.88 2.59 22.60
N SER A 442 -14.94 1.77 22.51
CA SER A 442 -14.86 0.34 22.80
C SER A 442 -13.83 -0.38 21.91
N ARG A 443 -13.78 -0.03 20.61
CA ARG A 443 -12.83 -0.62 19.67
C ARG A 443 -11.39 -0.25 19.99
N VAL A 444 -11.10 1.02 20.26
CA VAL A 444 -9.76 1.49 20.64
C VAL A 444 -9.30 0.78 21.91
N GLY A 445 -10.14 0.73 22.95
CA GLY A 445 -9.82 0.00 24.18
C GLY A 445 -9.55 -1.50 23.95
N SER A 446 -10.29 -2.13 23.03
CA SER A 446 -10.05 -3.54 22.68
C SER A 446 -8.72 -3.78 21.96
N ILE A 447 -8.25 -2.81 21.17
CA ILE A 447 -7.00 -2.88 20.40
C ILE A 447 -5.79 -2.72 21.32
N LEU A 448 -5.89 -1.81 22.30
CA LEU A 448 -4.82 -1.57 23.27
C LEU A 448 -4.66 -2.73 24.27
N ASN A 449 -5.65 -3.62 24.38
CA ASN A 449 -5.57 -4.81 25.23
C ASN A 449 -4.77 -5.92 24.54
N SER A 450 -3.51 -6.09 24.94
CA SER A 450 -2.59 -7.11 24.39
C SER A 450 -3.13 -8.54 24.45
N SER A 451 -3.86 -8.92 25.50
CA SER A 451 -4.38 -10.30 25.65
C SER A 451 -5.56 -10.57 24.70
N ARG A 452 -6.41 -9.56 24.44
CA ARG A 452 -7.44 -9.66 23.39
C ARG A 452 -6.80 -9.76 22.00
N LEU A 453 -5.73 -9.01 21.78
CA LEU A 453 -5.02 -9.05 20.52
C LEU A 453 -4.34 -10.41 20.29
N LEU A 454 -3.62 -10.95 21.27
CA LEU A 454 -2.99 -12.27 21.21
C LEU A 454 -4.02 -13.35 20.85
N ARG A 455 -5.17 -13.36 21.53
CA ARG A 455 -6.28 -14.28 21.22
C ARG A 455 -6.78 -14.13 19.77
N TRP A 456 -6.87 -12.90 19.28
CA TRP A 456 -7.29 -12.64 17.91
C TRP A 456 -6.24 -13.11 16.89
N ILE A 457 -4.95 -12.88 17.14
CA ILE A 457 -3.85 -13.38 16.28
C ILE A 457 -3.85 -14.91 16.27
N ALA A 458 -4.01 -15.54 17.42
CA ALA A 458 -4.11 -17.00 17.54
C ALA A 458 -5.32 -17.56 16.77
N ALA A 459 -6.49 -16.92 16.87
CA ALA A 459 -7.68 -17.33 16.11
C ALA A 459 -7.48 -17.22 14.59
N GLU A 460 -6.79 -16.18 14.12
CA GLU A 460 -6.43 -16.06 12.70
C GLU A 460 -5.38 -17.10 12.30
N GLY A 461 -4.41 -17.39 13.17
CA GLY A 461 -3.43 -18.47 13.00
C GLY A 461 -4.10 -19.84 12.84
N ARG A 462 -5.03 -20.21 13.73
CA ARG A 462 -5.84 -21.44 13.61
C ARG A 462 -6.56 -21.49 12.26
N SER A 463 -7.20 -20.38 11.88
CA SER A 463 -7.89 -20.28 10.60
C SER A 463 -6.93 -20.41 9.42
N ALA A 464 -5.69 -19.92 9.52
CA ALA A 464 -4.67 -20.03 8.50
C ALA A 464 -4.11 -21.47 8.39
N ILE A 465 -3.99 -22.19 9.51
CA ILE A 465 -3.59 -23.61 9.56
C ILE A 465 -4.61 -24.45 8.79
N ILE A 466 -5.90 -24.34 9.14
CA ILE A 466 -6.98 -25.08 8.48
C ILE A 466 -7.05 -24.79 6.97
N ARG A 467 -6.77 -23.54 6.57
CA ARG A 467 -6.74 -23.16 5.14
C ARG A 467 -5.52 -23.71 4.39
N SER A 468 -4.37 -23.81 5.06
CA SER A 468 -3.12 -24.26 4.44
C SER A 468 -3.08 -25.78 4.34
N TYR A 469 -3.69 -26.49 5.29
CA TYR A 469 -3.77 -27.95 5.34
C TYR A 469 -5.25 -28.43 5.35
N PRO A 470 -6.00 -28.26 4.26
CA PRO A 470 -7.44 -28.53 4.22
C PRO A 470 -7.81 -30.02 4.06
N HIS A 471 -6.87 -30.87 3.65
CA HIS A 471 -7.11 -32.30 3.37
C HIS A 471 -6.73 -33.23 4.55
N TYR A 472 -6.52 -32.67 5.74
CA TYR A 472 -6.34 -33.45 6.95
C TYR A 472 -7.70 -33.97 7.43
N ASP A 473 -7.88 -35.29 7.43
CA ASP A 473 -9.02 -35.99 7.99
C ASP A 473 -8.56 -36.82 9.20
N GLU A 474 -9.15 -36.57 10.37
CA GLU A 474 -8.78 -37.25 11.63
C GLU A 474 -9.01 -38.77 11.53
N SER A 475 -9.92 -39.21 10.67
CA SER A 475 -10.28 -40.63 10.50
C SER A 475 -9.20 -41.47 9.79
N THR A 476 -8.25 -40.86 9.09
CA THR A 476 -7.18 -41.56 8.34
C THR A 476 -5.88 -41.73 9.14
N SER A 477 -5.80 -41.24 10.37
CA SER A 477 -4.56 -41.25 11.18
C SER A 477 -4.19 -42.61 11.78
N ASP A 478 -5.11 -43.58 11.82
CA ASP A 478 -4.87 -44.92 12.39
C ASP A 478 -4.37 -45.96 11.38
N ALA A 479 -4.27 -45.61 10.09
CA ALA A 479 -3.65 -46.47 9.11
C ALA A 479 -2.13 -46.35 9.22
N THR A 480 -1.49 -47.35 9.82
CA THR A 480 -0.03 -47.54 9.83
C THR A 480 0.54 -47.35 8.42
N ALA A 481 1.13 -46.18 8.18
CA ALA A 481 1.81 -45.90 6.93
C ALA A 481 3.04 -46.83 6.85
N ALA A 482 2.99 -47.82 5.96
CA ALA A 482 4.16 -48.58 5.57
C ALA A 482 5.25 -47.59 5.09
N PRO A 483 6.53 -47.84 5.37
CA PRO A 483 7.61 -46.93 5.00
C PRO A 483 7.63 -46.80 3.47
N VAL A 484 7.16 -45.65 2.98
CA VAL A 484 7.32 -45.28 1.58
C VAL A 484 8.81 -45.02 1.41
N VAL A 485 9.50 -45.97 0.79
CA VAL A 485 10.87 -45.84 0.30
C VAL A 485 10.96 -44.48 -0.39
N ALA A 486 11.87 -43.64 0.10
CA ALA A 486 12.21 -42.38 -0.53
C ALA A 486 12.62 -42.68 -1.98
N ASN A 487 11.70 -42.46 -2.91
CA ASN A 487 12.06 -42.54 -4.32
C ASN A 487 13.09 -41.42 -4.54
N PRO A 488 14.29 -41.72 -5.04
CA PRO A 488 15.25 -40.68 -5.37
C PRO A 488 14.58 -39.71 -6.34
N ALA A 489 14.90 -38.43 -6.23
CA ALA A 489 14.43 -37.38 -7.13
C ALA A 489 14.42 -37.93 -8.57
N PRO A 490 13.33 -37.74 -9.36
CA PRO A 490 13.34 -38.18 -10.75
C PRO A 490 14.59 -37.56 -11.37
N ALA A 491 15.44 -38.42 -11.92
CA ALA A 491 16.73 -38.07 -12.50
C ALA A 491 16.58 -36.75 -13.25
N ASP A 492 17.45 -35.80 -12.94
CA ASP A 492 17.57 -34.58 -13.72
C ASP A 492 17.74 -34.99 -15.17
N ASP A 493 16.65 -34.91 -15.92
CA ASP A 493 16.70 -34.95 -17.36
C ASP A 493 17.35 -33.61 -17.75
N GLU A 494 18.70 -33.59 -17.74
CA GLU A 494 19.52 -32.42 -18.08
C GLU A 494 19.19 -31.87 -19.48
N SER A 495 18.42 -32.63 -20.26
CA SER A 495 17.98 -32.33 -21.61
C SER A 495 16.61 -31.62 -21.71
N ALA A 496 15.93 -31.33 -20.59
CA ALA A 496 14.66 -30.59 -20.59
C ALA A 496 14.89 -29.06 -20.51
N ASP A 497 14.42 -28.33 -21.51
CA ASP A 497 14.58 -26.87 -21.53
C ASP A 497 13.99 -26.18 -20.27
N LEU A 498 14.77 -25.27 -19.67
CA LEU A 498 14.40 -24.51 -18.48
C LEU A 498 13.98 -23.07 -18.83
N LEU A 499 12.72 -22.72 -18.54
CA LEU A 499 12.23 -21.35 -18.62
C LEU A 499 12.12 -20.73 -17.21
N ILE A 500 12.91 -19.69 -16.95
CA ILE A 500 12.80 -18.90 -15.72
C ILE A 500 11.89 -17.70 -15.95
N VAL A 501 10.73 -17.69 -15.30
CA VAL A 501 9.82 -16.54 -15.28
C VAL A 501 10.18 -15.65 -14.10
N ARG A 502 10.63 -14.43 -14.39
CA ARG A 502 11.07 -13.43 -13.40
C ARG A 502 10.01 -12.36 -13.15
N LEU A 503 10.08 -11.72 -11.98
CA LEU A 503 9.26 -10.54 -11.67
C LEU A 503 9.74 -9.33 -12.49
N ARG A 504 9.18 -9.14 -13.70
CA ARG A 504 9.53 -8.01 -14.60
C ARG A 504 8.77 -6.72 -14.28
N HIS A 505 7.55 -6.82 -13.76
CA HIS A 505 6.71 -5.68 -13.43
C HIS A 505 6.55 -5.56 -11.93
N LEU A 506 6.95 -4.42 -11.36
CA LEU A 506 6.73 -4.14 -9.94
C LEU A 506 5.23 -4.19 -9.65
N SER A 507 4.84 -5.03 -8.68
CA SER A 507 3.52 -4.94 -8.08
C SER A 507 3.42 -3.61 -7.31
N PRO A 508 2.40 -2.77 -7.57
CA PRO A 508 2.19 -1.55 -6.81
C PRO A 508 1.70 -1.81 -5.38
N ASN A 509 1.32 -3.05 -5.05
CA ASN A 509 0.75 -3.43 -3.76
C ASN A 509 1.78 -4.13 -2.84
N GLY A 510 3.07 -3.89 -3.06
CA GLY A 510 4.16 -4.51 -2.30
C GLY A 510 4.80 -5.72 -2.97
N ARG A 511 5.84 -6.26 -2.33
CA ARG A 511 6.77 -7.27 -2.89
C ARG A 511 6.77 -8.60 -2.12
N ILE A 512 5.98 -8.72 -1.07
CA ILE A 512 5.89 -9.95 -0.29
C ILE A 512 4.85 -10.87 -0.94
N LEU A 513 5.20 -12.14 -1.17
CA LEU A 513 4.27 -13.12 -1.70
C LEU A 513 3.26 -13.55 -0.62
N LEU A 514 1.99 -13.19 -0.77
CA LEU A 514 0.94 -13.49 0.21
C LEU A 514 0.16 -14.78 -0.08
N ALA A 515 -0.03 -15.15 -1.34
CA ALA A 515 -0.78 -16.36 -1.66
C ALA A 515 -0.47 -16.89 -3.06
N ILE A 516 -0.59 -18.20 -3.20
CA ILE A 516 -0.40 -18.95 -4.45
C ILE A 516 -1.68 -19.71 -4.78
N ASN A 517 -2.17 -19.60 -6.01
CA ASN A 517 -3.30 -20.40 -6.50
C ASN A 517 -2.81 -21.75 -7.05
N LEU A 518 -2.49 -22.68 -6.14
CA LEU A 518 -2.03 -24.03 -6.47
C LEU A 518 -2.97 -24.76 -7.46
N PRO A 519 -4.31 -24.82 -7.26
CA PRO A 519 -5.21 -25.52 -8.19
C PRO A 519 -5.25 -24.93 -9.61
N ARG A 520 -4.92 -23.63 -9.76
CA ARG A 520 -4.79 -23.02 -11.08
C ARG A 520 -3.44 -23.29 -11.70
N LEU A 521 -2.36 -23.30 -10.91
CA LEU A 521 -1.03 -23.68 -11.39
C LEU A 521 -1.02 -25.14 -11.87
N GLU A 522 -1.67 -26.07 -11.17
CA GLU A 522 -1.74 -27.48 -11.57
C GLU A 522 -2.43 -27.66 -12.91
N ARG A 523 -3.51 -26.91 -13.14
CA ARG A 523 -4.22 -26.90 -14.42
C ARG A 523 -3.38 -26.30 -15.54
N LEU A 524 -2.59 -25.26 -15.25
CA LEU A 524 -1.67 -24.69 -16.24
C LEU A 524 -0.53 -25.67 -16.56
N ALA A 525 0.05 -26.30 -15.54
CA ALA A 525 1.08 -27.34 -15.68
C ALA A 525 0.56 -28.51 -16.55
N SER A 526 -0.63 -29.03 -16.24
CA SER A 526 -1.27 -30.13 -16.97
C SER A 526 -1.63 -29.73 -18.40
N LYS A 527 -2.16 -28.52 -18.60
CA LYS A 527 -2.53 -28.00 -19.92
C LYS A 527 -1.33 -27.80 -20.84
N TRP A 528 -0.20 -27.38 -20.27
CA TRP A 528 1.02 -27.12 -21.03
C TRP A 528 1.94 -28.34 -21.10
N GLY A 529 1.67 -29.40 -20.35
CA GLY A 529 2.54 -30.58 -20.30
C GLY A 529 3.91 -30.28 -19.66
N VAL A 530 3.98 -29.30 -18.75
CA VAL A 530 5.22 -28.83 -18.12
C VAL A 530 5.21 -29.07 -16.62
N SER A 531 6.39 -29.13 -16.02
CA SER A 531 6.58 -29.04 -14.57
C SER A 531 6.84 -27.58 -14.18
N ILE A 532 6.25 -27.12 -13.08
CA ILE A 532 6.37 -25.73 -12.62
C ILE A 532 6.86 -25.75 -11.19
N ALA A 533 8.08 -25.28 -10.94
CA ALA A 533 8.56 -25.01 -9.59
C ALA A 533 8.30 -23.54 -9.23
N VAL A 534 7.63 -23.30 -8.09
CA VAL A 534 7.47 -21.98 -7.50
C VAL A 534 8.67 -21.74 -6.60
N VAL A 535 9.49 -20.75 -6.96
CA VAL A 535 10.75 -20.48 -6.26
C VAL A 535 10.51 -19.80 -4.90
N PRO A 536 9.80 -18.66 -4.80
CA PRO A 536 9.59 -18.01 -3.51
C PRO A 536 8.53 -18.70 -2.66
N GLY A 537 8.79 -18.76 -1.36
CA GLY A 537 7.83 -19.21 -0.35
C GLY A 537 6.75 -18.17 -0.01
N ILE A 538 5.63 -18.62 0.54
CA ILE A 538 4.62 -17.70 1.10
C ILE A 538 5.25 -16.93 2.28
N GLY A 539 5.13 -15.61 2.21
CA GLY A 539 5.68 -14.65 3.15
C GLY A 539 7.06 -14.10 2.80
N GLU A 540 7.67 -14.59 1.73
CA GLU A 540 8.99 -14.16 1.29
C GLU A 540 8.92 -12.82 0.53
N PHE A 541 9.94 -12.00 0.73
CA PHE A 541 10.15 -10.79 -0.04
C PHE A 541 10.76 -11.14 -1.40
N VAL A 542 10.06 -10.80 -2.47
CA VAL A 542 10.54 -11.04 -3.84
C VAL A 542 11.22 -9.79 -4.38
N ALA A 543 12.54 -9.86 -4.55
CA ALA A 543 13.33 -8.78 -5.13
C ALA A 543 12.96 -8.54 -6.62
N GLN A 544 13.32 -7.37 -7.14
CA GLN A 544 13.14 -7.06 -8.55
C GLN A 544 13.95 -8.04 -9.41
N ASN A 545 13.36 -8.52 -10.50
CA ASN A 545 13.95 -9.54 -11.37
C ASN A 545 14.26 -10.89 -10.69
N ALA A 546 13.81 -11.12 -9.46
CA ALA A 546 13.94 -12.44 -8.82
C ALA A 546 13.16 -13.51 -9.61
N PRO A 547 13.67 -14.75 -9.65
CA PRO A 547 12.94 -15.87 -10.24
C PRO A 547 11.65 -16.13 -9.45
N LEU A 548 10.53 -16.30 -10.16
CA LEU A 548 9.24 -16.63 -9.58
C LEU A 548 8.83 -18.06 -9.91
N PHE A 549 9.08 -18.48 -11.15
CA PHE A 549 8.79 -19.81 -11.61
C PHE A 549 9.97 -20.36 -12.40
N GLU A 550 10.33 -21.61 -12.13
CA GLU A 550 11.16 -22.43 -13.00
C GLU A 550 10.23 -23.42 -13.69
N VAL A 551 10.14 -23.33 -15.01
CA VAL A 551 9.27 -24.22 -15.80
C VAL A 551 10.16 -25.13 -16.62
N ARG A 552 10.04 -26.45 -16.42
CA ARG A 552 10.75 -27.45 -17.23
C ARG A 552 9.75 -28.22 -18.10
N GLY A 553 10.02 -28.29 -19.40
CA GLY A 553 9.24 -29.10 -20.34
C GLY A 553 9.48 -28.72 -21.80
N THR A 554 9.24 -29.68 -22.70
CA THR A 554 9.56 -29.61 -24.13
C THR A 554 8.64 -28.71 -24.96
N SER A 555 7.50 -28.24 -24.42
CA SER A 555 6.57 -27.34 -25.11
C SER A 555 6.43 -26.00 -24.38
N MET A 556 7.19 -24.99 -24.81
CA MET A 556 7.23 -23.66 -24.18
C MET A 556 6.14 -22.68 -24.65
N ALA A 557 4.92 -23.15 -24.97
CA ALA A 557 3.79 -22.25 -25.21
C ALA A 557 3.24 -21.63 -23.90
N ILE A 558 4.14 -21.13 -23.05
CA ILE A 558 3.87 -20.63 -21.71
C ILE A 558 3.52 -19.14 -21.80
N ARG A 559 2.47 -18.73 -21.08
CA ARG A 559 2.09 -17.33 -20.96
C ARG A 559 2.47 -16.82 -19.56
N PRO A 560 3.55 -16.02 -19.41
CA PRO A 560 3.99 -15.50 -18.11
C PRO A 560 2.86 -14.81 -17.32
N ASP A 561 2.00 -14.04 -17.99
CA ASP A 561 0.87 -13.36 -17.36
C ASP A 561 -0.13 -14.32 -16.69
N SER A 562 -0.28 -15.53 -17.22
CA SER A 562 -1.17 -16.54 -16.64
C SER A 562 -0.61 -17.07 -15.32
N LEU A 563 0.71 -17.29 -15.25
CA LEU A 563 1.43 -17.65 -14.04
C LEU A 563 1.40 -16.51 -13.01
N MET A 564 1.69 -15.28 -13.44
CA MET A 564 1.62 -14.08 -12.59
C MET A 564 0.23 -13.90 -11.95
N SER A 565 -0.84 -14.19 -12.69
CA SER A 565 -2.21 -14.07 -12.17
C SER A 565 -2.58 -15.11 -11.09
N CYS A 566 -1.69 -16.08 -10.84
CA CYS A 566 -1.82 -17.07 -9.76
C CYS A 566 -1.16 -16.62 -8.46
N LEU A 567 -0.38 -15.54 -8.48
CA LEU A 567 0.28 -14.97 -7.31
C LEU A 567 -0.46 -13.74 -6.79
N VAL A 568 -0.40 -13.51 -5.48
CA VAL A 568 -0.87 -12.29 -4.82
C VAL A 568 0.28 -11.69 -4.03
N PHE A 569 0.65 -10.45 -4.33
CA PHE A 569 1.67 -9.71 -3.61
C PHE A 569 1.06 -8.68 -2.64
N GLY A 570 1.79 -8.38 -1.58
CA GLY A 570 1.41 -7.50 -0.48
C GLY A 570 2.58 -6.73 0.13
N ASP A 571 2.27 -5.77 1.00
CA ASP A 571 3.26 -4.95 1.72
C ASP A 571 3.77 -5.63 3.00
N THR A 572 2.92 -6.39 3.69
CA THR A 572 3.27 -7.03 4.96
C THR A 572 2.85 -8.50 5.02
N HIS A 573 3.71 -9.35 5.58
CA HIS A 573 3.40 -10.73 5.92
C HIS A 573 2.69 -10.76 7.29
N GLY A 574 1.39 -10.45 7.29
CA GLY A 574 0.54 -10.41 8.49
C GLY A 574 -0.09 -11.77 8.86
N PRO A 575 -0.68 -11.92 10.06
CA PRO A 575 -1.22 -13.19 10.58
C PRO A 575 -2.21 -13.93 9.66
N VAL A 576 -2.99 -13.19 8.86
CA VAL A 576 -4.00 -13.74 7.93
C VAL A 576 -3.36 -14.55 6.80
N VAL A 577 -2.09 -14.30 6.51
CA VAL A 577 -1.41 -14.83 5.32
C VAL A 577 -1.09 -16.31 5.46
N GLY A 578 -0.60 -16.74 6.62
CA GLY A 578 -0.23 -18.13 6.86
C GLY A 578 0.15 -18.41 8.31
N PRO A 579 0.27 -19.70 8.70
CA PRO A 579 0.57 -20.11 10.06
C PRO A 579 1.87 -19.48 10.60
N ALA A 580 2.93 -19.47 9.79
CA ALA A 580 4.21 -18.88 10.16
C ALA A 580 4.11 -17.38 10.46
N ALA A 581 3.27 -16.64 9.72
CA ALA A 581 3.06 -15.21 9.97
C ALA A 581 2.37 -14.95 11.31
N ALA A 582 1.40 -15.81 11.66
CA ALA A 582 0.67 -15.70 12.92
C ALA A 582 1.58 -16.04 14.11
N ILE A 583 2.32 -17.15 14.02
CA ILE A 583 3.30 -17.55 15.04
C ILE A 583 4.35 -16.45 15.20
N GLN A 584 4.96 -15.98 14.10
CA GLN A 584 5.93 -14.89 14.16
C GLN A 584 5.36 -13.63 14.81
N SER A 585 4.10 -13.28 14.54
CA SER A 585 3.47 -12.10 15.16
C SER A 585 3.26 -12.27 16.67
N ILE A 586 3.03 -13.49 17.15
CA ILE A 586 2.96 -13.81 18.58
C ILE A 586 4.36 -13.75 19.21
N VAL A 587 5.37 -14.28 18.50
CA VAL A 587 6.79 -14.22 18.92
C VAL A 587 7.27 -12.78 18.99
N ASP A 588 6.97 -11.93 18.00
CA ASP A 588 7.30 -10.49 18.04
C ASP A 588 6.76 -9.81 19.31
N ILE A 589 5.55 -10.20 19.75
CA ILE A 589 4.93 -9.68 20.99
C ILE A 589 5.68 -10.21 22.22
N ALA A 590 6.03 -11.50 22.24
CA ALA A 590 6.81 -12.09 23.33
C ALA A 590 8.20 -11.45 23.46
N LEU A 591 8.91 -11.25 22.34
CA LEU A 591 10.24 -10.62 22.32
C LEU A 591 10.21 -9.18 22.81
N LYS A 592 9.18 -8.40 22.43
CA LYS A 592 9.01 -7.06 22.98
C LYS A 592 8.71 -7.09 24.48
N ALA A 593 7.86 -8.01 24.93
CA ALA A 593 7.58 -8.17 26.35
C ALA A 593 8.85 -8.54 27.15
N LEU A 594 9.72 -9.38 26.59
CA LEU A 594 11.01 -9.78 27.18
C LEU A 594 12.11 -8.70 27.05
N SER A 595 11.89 -7.66 26.25
CA SER A 595 12.91 -6.63 26.06
C SER A 595 13.23 -5.91 27.39
N PRO A 596 14.49 -5.46 27.59
CA PRO A 596 14.89 -4.77 28.82
C PRO A 596 14.06 -3.52 29.14
N ALA A 597 13.45 -2.90 28.14
CA ALA A 597 12.62 -1.71 28.30
C ALA A 597 11.20 -2.00 28.83
N ILE A 598 10.69 -3.23 28.66
CA ILE A 598 9.33 -3.62 29.09
C ILE A 598 9.40 -4.61 30.26
N ASN A 599 10.21 -5.67 30.15
CA ASN A 599 10.42 -6.69 31.17
C ASN A 599 9.12 -7.29 31.75
N ASP A 600 8.23 -7.76 30.88
CA ASP A 600 6.94 -8.38 31.22
C ASP A 600 6.91 -9.88 30.87
N PRO A 601 7.44 -10.76 31.75
CA PRO A 601 7.46 -12.20 31.51
C PRO A 601 6.06 -12.82 31.48
N GLY A 602 5.08 -12.23 32.17
CA GLY A 602 3.70 -12.73 32.17
C GLY A 602 3.04 -12.64 30.79
N ARG A 603 3.31 -11.57 30.03
CA ARG A 603 2.85 -11.44 28.64
C ARG A 603 3.57 -12.42 27.70
N ALA A 604 4.84 -12.72 27.94
CA ALA A 604 5.55 -13.75 27.18
C ALA A 604 4.99 -15.16 27.44
N VAL A 605 4.62 -15.49 28.68
CA VAL A 605 3.91 -16.74 29.02
C VAL A 605 2.57 -16.85 28.29
N GLN A 606 1.76 -15.78 28.26
CA GLN A 606 0.50 -15.77 27.49
C GLN A 606 0.72 -15.98 25.99
N ALA A 607 1.82 -15.46 25.44
CA ALA A 607 2.19 -15.71 24.05
C ALA A 607 2.55 -17.19 23.82
N LEU A 608 3.30 -17.80 24.75
CA LEU A 608 3.62 -19.23 24.72
C LEU A 608 2.39 -20.12 24.79
N ASP A 609 1.36 -19.77 25.58
CA ASP A 609 0.09 -20.50 25.62
C ASP A 609 -0.58 -20.59 24.24
N HIS A 610 -0.56 -19.48 23.50
CA HIS A 610 -1.10 -19.45 22.14
C HIS A 610 -0.19 -20.15 21.12
N ILE A 611 1.12 -20.12 21.31
CA ILE A 611 2.07 -20.87 20.48
C ILE A 611 1.88 -22.37 20.65
N GLU A 612 1.77 -22.86 21.89
CA GLU A 612 1.51 -24.28 22.20
C GLU A 612 0.28 -24.78 21.47
N ASP A 613 -0.85 -24.07 21.61
CA ASP A 613 -2.11 -24.39 20.97
C ASP A 613 -2.01 -24.44 19.42
N LEU A 614 -1.31 -23.49 18.81
CA LEU A 614 -1.09 -23.49 17.36
C LEU A 614 -0.19 -24.64 16.91
N LEU A 615 0.86 -24.97 17.66
CA LEU A 615 1.77 -26.06 17.34
C LEU A 615 1.12 -27.43 17.50
N VAL A 616 0.33 -27.64 18.56
CA VAL A 616 -0.47 -28.87 18.76
C VAL A 616 -1.44 -29.08 17.59
N LEU A 617 -2.09 -28.02 17.12
CA LEU A 617 -3.00 -28.10 15.97
C LEU A 617 -2.25 -28.39 14.65
N LEU A 618 -1.02 -27.90 14.53
CA LEU A 618 -0.22 -27.94 13.30
C LEU A 618 0.53 -29.27 13.11
N ALA A 619 1.05 -29.86 14.20
CA ALA A 619 1.87 -31.07 14.19
C ALA A 619 1.30 -32.22 13.32
N PRO A 620 0.06 -32.73 13.56
CA PRO A 620 -0.48 -33.84 12.79
C PRO A 620 -0.78 -33.46 11.34
N ARG A 621 -1.11 -32.19 11.07
CA ARG A 621 -1.42 -31.68 9.72
C ARG A 621 -0.17 -31.63 8.84
N VAL A 622 0.94 -31.20 9.40
CA VAL A 622 2.24 -31.17 8.70
C VAL A 622 2.77 -32.58 8.46
N HIS A 623 2.55 -33.50 9.41
CA HIS A 623 2.90 -34.92 9.24
C HIS A 623 2.15 -35.55 8.05
N ALA A 624 0.82 -35.38 8.00
CA ALA A 624 -0.01 -35.92 6.92
C ALA A 624 0.31 -35.35 5.53
N ASP A 625 0.62 -34.04 5.43
CA ASP A 625 0.99 -33.40 4.16
C ASP A 625 2.34 -33.91 3.64
N SER A 626 3.31 -34.12 4.54
CA SER A 626 4.63 -34.65 4.19
C SER A 626 4.54 -36.04 3.55
N ALA A 627 3.62 -36.90 4.04
CA ALA A 627 3.37 -38.23 3.48
C ALA A 627 2.70 -38.19 2.08
N THR A 628 1.98 -37.12 1.75
CA THR A 628 1.19 -37.00 0.51
C THR A 628 1.93 -36.24 -0.61
N SER A 629 2.91 -35.39 -0.28
CA SER A 629 3.51 -34.43 -1.22
C SER A 629 4.41 -35.03 -2.32
N THR A 630 4.67 -36.33 -2.31
CA THR A 630 5.62 -37.02 -3.21
C THR A 630 5.12 -37.21 -4.66
N LEU A 631 3.92 -36.74 -5.04
CA LEU A 631 3.33 -37.04 -6.36
C LEU A 631 2.88 -35.82 -7.21
N THR A 632 3.24 -34.58 -6.89
CA THR A 632 2.76 -33.40 -7.66
C THR A 632 3.82 -32.71 -8.51
N ARG A 633 3.46 -32.41 -9.77
CA ARG A 633 4.25 -31.64 -10.78
C ARG A 633 4.55 -30.18 -10.39
N ILE A 634 4.19 -29.77 -9.17
CA ILE A 634 4.49 -28.46 -8.60
C ILE A 634 5.45 -28.66 -7.45
N ARG A 635 6.70 -28.20 -7.63
CA ARG A 635 7.66 -28.09 -6.53
C ARG A 635 7.53 -26.69 -5.93
N GLY A 636 7.43 -26.59 -4.62
CA GLY A 636 7.47 -25.32 -3.90
C GLY A 636 8.05 -25.55 -2.52
N GLN A 637 8.66 -24.53 -1.94
CA GLN A 637 9.24 -24.63 -0.60
C GLN A 637 8.10 -24.66 0.44
N GLN A 638 7.75 -25.86 0.88
CA GLN A 638 6.90 -26.10 2.05
C GLN A 638 7.76 -25.95 3.32
N ARG A 639 7.18 -25.43 4.41
CA ARG A 639 7.87 -25.34 5.70
C ARG A 639 7.81 -26.69 6.40
N THR A 640 8.94 -27.14 6.93
CA THR A 640 9.02 -28.36 7.71
C THR A 640 8.48 -28.14 9.12
N TRP A 641 8.18 -29.23 9.84
CA TRP A 641 7.85 -29.18 11.27
C TRP A 641 8.93 -28.46 12.07
N THR A 642 10.20 -28.75 11.80
CA THR A 642 11.35 -28.10 12.44
C THR A 642 11.35 -26.59 12.23
N ASP A 643 10.98 -26.10 11.05
CA ASP A 643 10.90 -24.66 10.77
C ASP A 643 9.82 -23.99 11.63
N TYR A 644 8.66 -24.63 11.80
CA TYR A 644 7.60 -24.09 12.64
C TYR A 644 7.98 -24.05 14.12
N VAL A 645 8.60 -25.12 14.64
CA VAL A 645 9.14 -25.15 16.00
C VAL A 645 10.16 -24.03 16.17
N SER A 646 11.10 -23.90 15.23
CA SER A 646 12.15 -22.87 15.28
C SER A 646 11.59 -21.46 15.33
N ILE A 647 10.67 -21.13 14.42
CA ILE A 647 9.99 -19.83 14.39
C ILE A 647 9.29 -19.55 15.72
N ALA A 648 8.67 -20.56 16.33
CA ALA A 648 7.84 -20.37 17.51
C ALA A 648 8.66 -20.24 18.81
N THR A 649 9.79 -20.93 18.93
CA THR A 649 10.46 -21.10 20.22
C THR A 649 11.88 -20.54 20.29
N ASP A 650 12.65 -20.53 19.20
CA ASP A 650 14.10 -20.36 19.30
C ASP A 650 14.50 -18.95 19.77
N GLU A 651 13.84 -17.92 19.24
CA GLU A 651 14.06 -16.53 19.67
C GLU A 651 13.59 -16.31 21.11
N ILE A 652 12.41 -16.82 21.49
CA ILE A 652 11.90 -16.70 22.87
C ILE A 652 12.84 -17.39 23.85
N ARG A 653 13.37 -18.57 23.49
CA ARG A 653 14.38 -19.28 24.28
C ARG A 653 15.59 -18.39 24.51
N HIS A 654 16.16 -17.83 23.44
CA HIS A 654 17.35 -17.00 23.50
C HIS A 654 17.17 -15.72 24.34
N PHE A 655 16.02 -15.06 24.25
CA PHE A 655 15.77 -13.80 24.98
C PHE A 655 15.14 -14.00 26.37
N SER A 656 14.85 -15.22 26.80
CA SER A 656 14.23 -15.50 28.11
C SER A 656 15.22 -16.00 29.17
N THR A 657 16.53 -15.94 28.91
CA THR A 657 17.57 -16.52 29.77
C THR A 657 17.56 -15.98 31.20
N ASN A 658 17.08 -14.75 31.43
CA ASN A 658 16.97 -14.16 32.77
C ASN A 658 15.57 -14.31 33.41
N SER A 659 14.68 -15.12 32.83
CA SER A 659 13.31 -15.29 33.30
C SER A 659 12.96 -16.75 33.59
N ALA A 660 13.06 -17.14 34.86
CA ALA A 660 12.67 -18.47 35.31
C ALA A 660 11.21 -18.79 34.92
N GLN A 661 10.32 -17.80 35.03
CA GLN A 661 8.92 -17.96 34.65
C GLN A 661 8.72 -18.41 33.20
N VAL A 662 9.41 -17.76 32.26
CA VAL A 662 9.28 -18.06 30.82
C VAL A 662 9.99 -19.37 30.47
N GLN A 663 11.17 -19.61 31.06
CA GLN A 663 11.92 -20.88 30.90
C GLN A 663 11.09 -22.10 31.34
N ARG A 664 10.45 -22.04 32.51
CA ARG A 664 9.57 -23.12 33.01
C ARG A 664 8.37 -23.35 32.09
N ARG A 665 7.75 -22.26 31.61
CA ARG A 665 6.61 -22.36 30.69
C ARG A 665 7.01 -22.97 29.36
N LEU A 666 8.14 -22.53 28.80
CA LEU A 666 8.65 -23.02 27.51
C LEU A 666 9.01 -24.52 27.59
N ARG A 667 9.61 -24.97 28.70
CA ARG A 667 9.78 -26.41 28.98
C ARG A 667 8.45 -27.15 28.97
N ALA A 668 7.42 -26.62 29.65
CA ALA A 668 6.09 -27.22 29.63
C ALA A 668 5.45 -27.27 28.23
N VAL A 669 5.71 -26.29 27.36
CA VAL A 669 5.29 -26.34 25.94
C VAL A 669 5.94 -27.54 25.26
N PHE A 670 7.26 -27.73 25.39
CA PHE A 670 7.94 -28.87 24.79
C PHE A 670 7.45 -30.22 25.35
N THR A 671 7.25 -30.33 26.66
CA THR A 671 6.68 -31.55 27.27
C THR A 671 5.28 -31.86 26.73
N THR A 672 4.44 -30.84 26.57
CA THR A 672 3.09 -30.99 26.02
C THR A 672 3.14 -31.42 24.55
N LEU A 673 4.04 -30.82 23.76
CA LEU A 673 4.23 -31.19 22.36
C LEU A 673 4.79 -32.61 22.20
N LEU A 674 5.72 -33.06 23.05
CA LEU A 674 6.23 -34.43 23.04
C LEU A 674 5.11 -35.45 23.33
N ALA A 675 4.17 -35.11 24.20
CA ALA A 675 3.02 -35.96 24.50
C ALA A 675 1.96 -35.97 23.36
N ALA A 676 1.85 -34.88 22.59
CA ALA A 676 0.82 -34.71 21.57
C ALA A 676 1.28 -35.08 20.14
N CYS A 677 2.58 -34.95 19.84
CA CYS A 677 3.11 -35.14 18.48
C CYS A 677 3.56 -36.61 18.25
N PRO A 678 3.48 -37.10 17.00
CA PRO A 678 4.08 -38.37 16.59
C PRO A 678 5.60 -38.46 16.86
N VAL A 679 6.11 -39.67 17.05
CA VAL A 679 7.50 -39.93 17.48
C VAL A 679 8.55 -39.39 16.48
N ASP A 680 8.25 -39.42 15.17
CA ASP A 680 9.12 -38.87 14.13
C ASP A 680 9.30 -37.34 14.22
N GLN A 681 8.38 -36.65 14.90
CA GLN A 681 8.42 -35.20 15.13
C GLN A 681 9.10 -34.80 16.45
N HIS A 682 9.56 -35.76 17.27
CA HIS A 682 10.16 -35.48 18.59
C HIS A 682 11.57 -34.90 18.52
N ALA A 683 12.38 -35.32 17.55
CA ALA A 683 13.78 -34.92 17.42
C ALA A 683 14.03 -33.40 17.48
N PRO A 684 13.28 -32.53 16.76
CA PRO A 684 13.47 -31.09 16.88
C PRO A 684 13.09 -30.52 18.24
N LEU A 685 12.17 -31.12 18.99
CA LEU A 685 11.75 -30.68 20.32
C LEU A 685 12.80 -31.02 21.38
N LEU A 686 13.29 -32.26 21.37
CA LEU A 686 14.34 -32.73 22.28
C LEU A 686 15.62 -31.90 22.15
N LYS A 687 16.04 -31.57 20.92
CA LYS A 687 17.18 -30.68 20.69
C LYS A 687 17.04 -29.30 21.35
N ARG A 688 15.83 -28.74 21.45
CA ARG A 688 15.61 -27.46 22.14
C ARG A 688 15.61 -27.62 23.65
N LEU A 689 15.06 -28.72 24.18
CA LEU A 689 15.14 -29.04 25.60
C LEU A 689 16.60 -29.20 26.05
N ASP A 690 17.39 -29.99 25.33
CA ASP A 690 18.82 -30.17 25.60
C ASP A 690 19.58 -28.84 25.57
N ALA A 691 19.26 -27.97 24.60
CA ALA A 691 19.84 -26.63 24.51
C ALA A 691 19.47 -25.75 25.70
N MET A 692 18.23 -25.82 26.19
CA MET A 692 17.79 -25.07 27.37
C MET A 692 18.48 -25.56 28.65
N ASP A 693 18.74 -26.86 28.78
CA ASP A 693 19.42 -27.42 29.95
C ASP A 693 20.91 -27.06 29.97
N ALA A 694 21.56 -27.08 28.80
CA ALA A 694 22.93 -26.57 28.63
C ALA A 694 23.04 -25.06 28.90
N GLU A 695 22.02 -24.28 28.52
CA GLU A 695 21.97 -22.84 28.76
C GLU A 695 21.82 -22.50 30.25
N LEU A 696 20.95 -23.23 30.98
CA LEU A 696 20.81 -23.08 32.43
C LEU A 696 22.12 -23.32 33.19
N THR A 697 22.86 -24.37 32.83
CA THR A 697 24.13 -24.70 33.49
C THR A 697 25.23 -23.69 33.21
N ARG A 698 25.16 -22.99 32.08
CA ARG A 698 26.16 -22.00 31.66
C ARG A 698 25.91 -20.60 32.22
N GLU A 699 24.65 -20.17 32.25
CA GLU A 699 24.30 -18.75 32.46
C GLU A 699 23.82 -18.44 33.88
N TRP A 700 23.26 -19.41 34.60
CA TRP A 700 22.72 -19.21 35.94
C TRP A 700 23.74 -19.66 36.98
N THR A 701 23.98 -18.83 38.00
CA THR A 701 24.97 -19.12 39.06
C THR A 701 24.34 -19.60 40.37
N GLY A 702 23.05 -19.30 40.61
CA GLY A 702 22.33 -19.66 41.83
C GLY A 702 21.75 -21.08 41.76
N GLU A 703 22.08 -21.94 42.73
CA GLU A 703 21.59 -23.33 42.77
C GLU A 703 20.05 -23.40 42.85
N LEU A 704 19.44 -22.49 43.65
CA LEU A 704 17.99 -22.37 43.75
C LEU A 704 17.37 -22.00 42.39
N ASP A 705 17.95 -21.03 41.71
CA ASP A 705 17.39 -20.54 40.46
C ASP A 705 17.54 -21.54 39.31
N ILE A 706 18.68 -22.24 39.23
CA ILE A 706 18.88 -23.37 38.30
C ILE A 706 17.80 -24.42 38.55
N ARG A 707 17.58 -24.81 39.82
CA ARG A 707 16.57 -25.80 40.19
C ARG A 707 15.16 -25.36 39.81
N LEU A 708 14.80 -24.11 40.10
CA LEU A 708 13.46 -23.60 39.81
C LEU A 708 13.23 -23.45 38.30
N ALA A 709 14.20 -22.93 37.54
CA ALA A 709 14.07 -22.72 36.10
C ALA A 709 14.14 -24.03 35.27
N GLY A 710 14.79 -25.06 35.82
CA GLY A 710 14.95 -26.38 35.19
C GLY A 710 13.70 -27.25 35.16
N VAL A 711 12.61 -26.81 35.80
CA VAL A 711 11.39 -27.63 35.94
C VAL A 711 10.27 -27.12 35.02
N ALA A 712 9.56 -28.01 34.35
CA ALA A 712 8.42 -27.65 33.53
C ALA A 712 7.22 -27.19 34.40
N ASP A 713 6.65 -26.03 34.08
CA ASP A 713 5.43 -25.53 34.71
C ASP A 713 4.47 -24.93 33.66
N PRO A 714 3.26 -25.50 33.47
CA PRO A 714 2.25 -24.97 32.55
C PRO A 714 1.81 -23.52 32.83
N GLN A 715 1.97 -23.00 34.05
CA GLN A 715 1.62 -21.60 34.36
C GLN A 715 2.85 -20.67 34.37
N GLY A 716 4.06 -21.23 34.44
CA GLY A 716 5.31 -20.50 34.64
C GLY A 716 5.45 -19.80 36.00
N LEU A 717 4.47 -19.89 36.90
CA LEU A 717 4.51 -19.25 38.23
C LEU A 717 5.45 -19.99 39.18
N GLY A 718 5.53 -21.31 39.03
CA GLY A 718 6.26 -22.24 39.86
C GLY A 718 5.62 -22.51 41.21
N SER A 719 6.14 -23.55 41.86
CA SER A 719 5.92 -23.88 43.26
C SER A 719 7.26 -23.85 44.02
N GLU A 720 7.24 -24.06 45.32
CA GLU A 720 8.46 -24.26 46.13
C GLU A 720 9.35 -25.40 45.58
N ALA A 721 8.73 -26.41 44.98
CA ALA A 721 9.42 -27.53 44.34
C ALA A 721 9.77 -27.27 42.85
N GLY A 722 9.52 -26.08 42.33
CA GLY A 722 9.73 -25.73 40.92
C GLY A 722 8.67 -26.26 39.95
N ALA A 723 7.91 -27.31 40.31
CA ALA A 723 6.87 -27.91 39.47
C ALA A 723 5.47 -27.59 39.99
N SER A 724 4.61 -27.02 39.14
CA SER A 724 3.15 -27.09 39.29
C SER A 724 2.55 -27.76 38.07
N GLY A 725 2.92 -29.02 37.82
CA GLY A 725 2.21 -29.79 36.81
C GLY A 725 0.76 -30.05 37.25
N ARG A 726 -0.03 -30.62 36.34
CA ARG A 726 -1.30 -31.34 36.64
C ARG A 726 -1.05 -32.60 37.48
N VAL A 727 -0.05 -32.62 38.35
CA VAL A 727 0.45 -33.81 39.07
C VAL A 727 -0.50 -34.20 40.21
N HIS A 728 -1.19 -33.21 40.79
CA HIS A 728 -2.32 -33.44 41.68
C HIS A 728 -3.60 -33.12 40.92
N PRO A 729 -4.18 -34.07 40.15
CA PRO A 729 -5.50 -33.85 39.60
C PRO A 729 -6.44 -33.48 40.75
N LEU A 730 -7.25 -32.44 40.55
CA LEU A 730 -8.35 -32.16 41.46
C LEU A 730 -9.36 -33.30 41.28
N ILE A 731 -9.21 -34.37 42.05
CA ILE A 731 -10.13 -35.51 42.03
C ILE A 731 -11.39 -35.07 42.78
N VAL A 732 -12.40 -34.64 42.04
CA VAL A 732 -13.72 -34.34 42.59
C VAL A 732 -14.55 -35.63 42.63
N GLY A 733 -14.56 -36.29 43.79
CA GLY A 733 -15.26 -37.57 44.02
C GLY A 733 -14.98 -38.11 45.42
N ARG A 734 -15.79 -39.07 45.91
CA ARG A 734 -15.64 -39.59 47.28
C ARG A 734 -14.36 -40.42 47.41
N PRO A 735 -13.51 -40.16 48.42
CA PRO A 735 -12.43 -41.08 48.76
C PRO A 735 -13.05 -42.29 49.47
N GLY A 736 -12.92 -43.49 48.89
CA GLY A 736 -13.24 -44.72 49.60
C GLY A 736 -13.67 -45.89 48.73
N ALA A 737 -12.73 -46.78 48.42
CA ALA A 737 -12.73 -48.12 48.98
C ALA A 737 -11.26 -48.54 49.10
N LYS A 738 -10.89 -49.04 50.28
CA LYS A 738 -9.57 -49.58 50.58
C LYS A 738 -9.25 -50.79 49.72
#